data_AF-A0A427XLT7-F1
#
_entry.id   AF-A0A427XLT7-F1
#
_cell.length_a   1.000
_cell.length_b   1.000
_cell.length_c   1.000
_cell.angle_alpha   90.00
_cell.angle_beta   90.00
_cell.angle_gamma   90.00
#
_symmetry.space_group_name_H-M   'P 1'
#
loop_
_entity.id
_entity.type
_entity.pdbx_description
1 polymer ?
#
loop_
_entity_poly.entity_id
_entity_poly.type
_entity_poly.pdbx_seq_one_letter_code
_entity_poly.pdbx_strand_id
1 'polypeptide(L)'
;MFDGTKLRFLPLIDLLVPCVDDVVSFEGGVDYIVMVEKDSVLQRIISTRILADPTLGRGVFLTGKGQGDGLTTRLLSKLAATYPAAPVLGLVDPDPHGLQILVTYKMVIDPALFRPLTDREVAILDNLLNNYELLDDWQCRDDGVECIVRPRANAAILADDLRWQQSVEFRLQSLTDEIATVKAANADLVRQLGDGGGGRSVTAPAGPPSHQTTTTPGSQLDSRPHPLPQHLHGLRDILRPALAELQHPTNLDVAIEDATVLWEHFYDSLAIYHGFTASTELATPSPLLFSAVVTASAKRFTGHLATPVERWEELFQRALIRLLYITVPKTWDDVVGLGIARTWWWKADEMTAGLAYGAFVETATGGQNSFRDRRVWDFLELTTISHGILHLSTPIVPDCPPRGVPDRTTSHVFLMALNELFDSLGVVNRALTTPRSLVMLALYNQPVLAPLTYAEVHVLRVCRTDLDRWCPKWQYEIQNADAVKLPTGSDRDFLINLVGLYYHVALFVIDAYLNQGPQPDTQQYEASARDLLNLVVGKWADSLHMWPKLFLHSALIAALAVSPEEPLVRRAHDLFVSVSNMLHTSGSKLLQRLVERCQAQQGPRSAVQLPMVFTPIPDIDMAMAYTGSDSFWSDLSGMLGLPQGEVLVPAPPAPPPPPHMVPEQGSGGEVPWPRQLSGWNSGVGRMGRNGSL
;
A
#
# COMPACT_ATOMS: atom_id res chain seq x y z
N MET A 1 59.10 21.55 15.72
CA MET A 1 59.51 21.86 17.11
C MET A 1 58.25 22.35 17.81
N PHE A 2 57.68 21.54 18.70
CA PHE A 2 56.47 21.87 19.45
C PHE A 2 56.85 22.85 20.56
N ASP A 3 56.44 24.11 20.43
CA ASP A 3 56.78 25.17 21.38
C ASP A 3 55.91 25.13 22.66
N GLY A 4 54.99 24.17 22.77
CA GLY A 4 54.05 24.07 23.90
C GLY A 4 53.00 25.18 23.90
N THR A 5 52.82 25.88 22.78
CA THR A 5 51.84 26.96 22.67
C THR A 5 50.43 26.41 22.86
N LYS A 6 49.75 26.94 23.88
CA LYS A 6 48.33 26.66 24.11
C LYS A 6 47.48 27.63 23.29
N LEU A 7 46.77 27.10 22.29
CA LEU A 7 45.79 27.87 21.51
C LEU A 7 44.45 27.88 22.25
N ARG A 8 43.87 29.07 22.43
CA ARG A 8 42.54 29.24 23.03
C ARG A 8 41.51 29.44 21.91
N PHE A 9 40.45 28.64 21.93
CA PHE A 9 39.39 28.66 20.93
C PHE A 9 38.30 29.72 21.18
N LEU A 10 38.36 30.48 22.29
CA LEU A 10 37.37 31.50 22.65
C LEU A 10 38.02 32.87 22.92
N PRO A 11 37.44 34.00 22.43
CA PRO A 11 36.36 34.15 21.44
C PRO A 11 36.90 34.65 20.08
N LEU A 12 36.47 34.02 18.98
CA LEU A 12 36.72 34.41 17.58
C LEU A 12 38.19 34.44 17.11
N ILE A 13 38.70 33.30 16.65
CA ILE A 13 39.60 33.26 15.49
C ILE A 13 39.22 32.05 14.65
N ASP A 14 38.96 32.26 13.36
CA ASP A 14 38.95 31.19 12.37
C ASP A 14 40.32 30.54 12.35
N LEU A 15 40.44 29.42 13.06
CA LEU A 15 41.69 28.67 13.10
C LEU A 15 41.60 27.60 12.02
N LEU A 16 42.51 27.69 11.04
CA LEU A 16 42.73 26.57 10.14
C LEU A 16 43.11 25.34 10.97
N VAL A 17 42.47 24.20 10.67
CA VAL A 17 42.70 22.94 11.36
C VAL A 17 44.21 22.65 11.35
N PRO A 18 44.88 22.60 12.52
CA PRO A 18 46.30 22.25 12.57
C PRO A 18 46.47 20.79 12.13
N CYS A 19 47.70 20.39 11.81
CA CYS A 19 47.98 18.97 11.64
C CYS A 19 47.56 18.23 12.92
N VAL A 20 46.68 17.24 12.81
CA VAL A 20 46.09 16.57 13.99
C VAL A 20 47.14 15.82 14.79
N ASP A 21 48.19 15.37 14.11
CA ASP A 21 49.37 14.73 14.70
C ASP A 21 50.17 15.71 15.58
N ASP A 22 50.02 17.01 15.33
CA ASP A 22 50.66 18.07 16.11
C ASP A 22 49.87 18.47 17.38
N VAL A 23 48.62 18.04 17.49
CA VAL A 23 47.77 18.36 18.65
C VAL A 23 48.09 17.39 19.79
N VAL A 24 48.69 17.88 20.87
CA VAL A 24 49.04 17.00 22.02
C VAL A 24 47.78 16.58 22.79
N SER A 25 46.93 17.53 23.15
CA SER A 25 45.71 17.28 23.94
C SER A 25 44.72 18.43 23.80
N PHE A 26 43.44 18.15 24.03
CA PHE A 26 42.43 19.18 24.25
C PHE A 26 42.22 19.39 25.75
N GLU A 27 42.09 20.64 26.17
CA GLU A 27 41.84 21.03 27.56
C GLU A 27 40.49 21.76 27.65
N GLY A 28 39.76 21.56 28.76
CA GLY A 28 38.45 22.17 28.99
C GLY A 28 37.30 21.18 28.89
N GLY A 29 36.07 21.70 28.86
CA GLY A 29 34.87 20.88 28.68
C GLY A 29 34.12 21.29 27.42
N VAL A 30 33.59 20.29 26.72
CA VAL A 30 32.77 20.43 25.52
C VAL A 30 31.45 19.77 25.81
N ASP A 31 30.37 20.50 25.60
CA ASP A 31 29.01 20.02 25.84
C ASP A 31 28.38 19.49 24.53
N TYR A 32 28.85 19.93 23.36
CA TYR A 32 28.45 19.44 22.02
C TYR A 32 29.46 19.83 20.92
N ILE A 33 29.47 19.07 19.83
CA ILE A 33 30.27 19.32 18.63
C ILE A 33 29.33 19.42 17.42
N VAL A 34 29.48 20.44 16.59
CA VAL A 34 28.65 20.64 15.37
C VAL A 34 29.54 20.68 14.13
N MET A 35 29.30 19.74 13.22
CA MET A 35 29.86 19.75 11.88
C MET A 35 28.97 20.59 10.97
N VAL A 36 29.53 21.60 10.32
CA VAL A 36 28.83 22.49 9.39
C VAL A 36 29.38 22.26 7.99
N GLU A 37 28.50 21.92 7.05
CA GLU A 37 28.90 21.66 5.67
C GLU A 37 29.55 22.89 5.01
N LYS A 38 28.85 24.02 5.03
CA LYS A 38 29.22 25.25 4.32
C LYS A 38 29.95 26.24 5.21
N ASP A 39 31.08 26.75 4.72
CA ASP A 39 31.86 27.79 5.40
C ASP A 39 31.03 29.07 5.63
N SER A 40 30.22 29.48 4.64
CA SER A 40 29.34 30.65 4.77
C SER A 40 28.34 30.51 5.92
N VAL A 41 27.81 29.31 6.14
CA VAL A 41 26.92 29.01 7.27
C VAL A 41 27.69 29.08 8.58
N LEU A 42 28.90 28.52 8.65
CA LEU A 42 29.74 28.61 9.84
C LEU A 42 30.08 30.07 10.18
N GLN A 43 30.49 30.87 9.19
CA GLN A 43 30.80 32.29 9.36
C GLN A 43 29.60 33.07 9.88
N ARG A 44 28.40 32.77 9.37
CA ARG A 44 27.16 33.36 9.88
C ARG A 44 26.90 32.97 11.33
N ILE A 45 27.05 31.70 11.70
CA ILE A 45 26.93 31.23 13.10
C ILE A 45 27.95 31.92 14.03
N ILE A 46 29.18 32.12 13.57
CA ILE A 46 30.21 32.85 14.33
C ILE A 46 29.80 34.31 14.52
N SER A 47 29.29 34.95 13.46
CA SER A 47 28.87 36.36 13.49
C SER A 47 27.72 36.64 14.46
N THR A 48 26.83 35.66 14.70
CA THR A 48 25.72 35.79 15.65
C THR A 48 26.15 35.67 17.11
N ARG A 49 27.43 35.35 17.37
CA ARG A 49 28.00 35.12 18.70
C ARG A 49 27.25 34.04 19.48
N ILE A 50 26.71 33.03 18.79
CA ILE A 50 25.94 31.97 19.43
C ILE A 50 26.73 31.23 20.52
N LEU A 51 28.05 31.10 20.35
CA LEU A 51 28.96 30.48 21.31
C LEU A 51 29.15 31.30 22.60
N ALA A 52 28.69 32.55 22.62
CA ALA A 52 28.66 33.38 23.82
C ALA A 52 27.37 33.18 24.63
N ASP A 53 26.37 32.46 24.10
CA ASP A 53 25.12 32.18 24.82
C ASP A 53 25.37 31.11 25.90
N PRO A 54 25.29 31.46 27.19
CA PRO A 54 25.54 30.51 28.27
C PRO A 54 24.49 29.38 28.34
N THR A 55 23.31 29.55 27.72
CA THR A 55 22.24 28.55 27.76
C THR A 55 22.53 27.34 26.87
N LEU A 56 23.25 27.56 25.75
CA LEU A 56 23.63 26.48 24.84
C LEU A 56 24.75 25.62 25.41
N GLY A 57 25.62 26.21 26.23
CA GLY A 57 26.81 25.55 26.77
C GLY A 57 28.02 25.66 25.84
N ARG A 58 29.07 24.89 26.13
CA ARG A 58 30.37 24.95 25.46
C ARG A 58 30.36 24.13 24.17
N GLY A 59 30.14 24.80 23.04
CA GLY A 59 30.12 24.18 21.70
C GLY A 59 31.46 24.23 20.98
N VAL A 60 31.71 23.23 20.14
CA VAL A 60 32.76 23.25 19.10
C VAL A 60 32.10 23.22 17.74
N PHE A 61 32.39 24.19 16.87
CA PHE A 61 31.93 24.18 15.48
C PHE A 61 33.11 23.88 14.55
N LEU A 62 32.89 23.00 13.58
CA LEU A 62 33.88 22.54 12.62
C LEU A 62 33.28 22.58 11.22
N THR A 63 34.05 23.00 10.22
CA THR A 63 33.65 22.86 8.81
C THR A 63 34.75 22.20 8.00
N GLY A 64 34.34 21.30 7.11
CA GLY A 64 35.20 20.72 6.09
C GLY A 64 35.03 21.33 4.71
N LYS A 65 34.20 22.38 4.57
CA LYS A 65 33.80 23.01 3.29
C LYS A 65 33.25 21.97 2.29
N GLY A 66 32.33 21.12 2.74
CA GLY A 66 31.79 19.97 2.01
C GLY A 66 32.16 18.63 2.67
N GLN A 67 32.64 17.66 1.87
CA GLN A 67 32.90 16.24 2.25
C GLN A 67 33.90 16.04 3.40
N GLY A 68 34.61 17.09 3.80
CA GLY A 68 35.62 17.04 4.86
C GLY A 68 36.95 16.49 4.35
N ASP A 69 38.02 17.23 4.55
CA ASP A 69 39.35 16.73 4.25
C ASP A 69 39.81 15.70 5.31
N GLY A 70 40.90 14.99 5.00
CA GLY A 70 41.49 14.00 5.90
C GLY A 70 41.93 14.58 7.24
N LEU A 71 42.23 15.89 7.31
CA LEU A 71 42.63 16.56 8.54
C LEU A 71 41.41 16.84 9.43
N THR A 72 40.33 17.37 8.86
CA THR A 72 39.08 17.69 9.55
C THR A 72 38.45 16.42 10.14
N THR A 73 38.42 15.34 9.36
CA THR A 73 37.90 14.04 9.81
C THR A 73 38.72 13.44 10.96
N ARG A 74 40.06 13.50 10.88
CA ARG A 74 40.94 13.08 11.98
C ARG A 74 40.78 13.96 13.22
N LEU A 75 40.61 15.27 13.05
CA LEU A 75 40.40 16.20 14.16
C LEU A 75 39.09 15.88 14.87
N LEU A 76 38.02 15.68 14.10
CA LEU A 76 36.70 15.29 14.61
C LEU A 76 36.77 13.99 15.39
N SER A 77 37.44 12.96 14.84
CA SER A 77 37.63 11.67 15.51
C SER A 77 38.35 11.83 16.85
N LYS A 78 39.43 12.63 16.88
CA LYS A 78 40.19 12.92 18.11
C LYS A 78 39.40 13.71 19.13
N LEU A 79 38.59 14.69 18.69
CA LEU A 79 37.69 15.47 19.55
C LEU A 79 36.60 14.60 20.16
N ALA A 80 35.94 13.77 19.34
CA ALA A 80 34.90 12.84 19.80
C ALA A 80 35.47 11.83 20.81
N ALA A 81 36.66 11.29 20.56
CA ALA A 81 37.35 10.39 21.49
C ALA A 81 37.75 11.09 22.80
N THR A 82 38.12 12.38 22.74
CA THR A 82 38.50 13.16 23.93
C THR A 82 37.28 13.58 24.75
N TYR A 83 36.14 13.83 24.10
CA TYR A 83 34.89 14.27 24.73
C TYR A 83 33.73 13.31 24.43
N PRO A 84 33.78 12.06 24.92
CA PRO A 84 32.80 11.03 24.56
C PRO A 84 31.37 11.33 25.03
N ALA A 85 31.19 12.24 26.00
CA ALA A 85 29.88 12.68 26.46
C ALA A 85 29.24 13.74 25.55
N ALA A 86 30.05 14.45 24.76
CA ALA A 86 29.59 15.50 23.86
C ALA A 86 29.02 14.86 22.58
N PRO A 87 27.74 15.09 22.25
CA PRO A 87 27.18 14.61 21.00
C PRO A 87 27.84 15.30 19.81
N VAL A 88 28.05 14.55 18.75
CA VAL A 88 28.44 15.09 17.43
C VAL A 88 27.18 15.28 16.60
N LEU A 89 26.91 16.53 16.23
CA LEU A 89 25.77 16.97 15.44
C LEU A 89 26.26 17.35 14.04
N GLY A 90 25.43 17.15 13.01
CA GLY A 90 25.73 17.62 11.66
C GLY A 90 24.67 18.57 11.14
N LEU A 91 25.13 19.68 10.57
CA LEU A 91 24.37 20.72 9.91
C LEU A 91 24.80 20.74 8.44
N VAL A 92 24.04 20.00 7.63
CA VAL A 92 24.27 19.78 6.20
C VAL A 92 23.01 20.10 5.41
N ASP A 93 23.17 20.37 4.12
CA ASP A 93 22.06 20.54 3.19
C ASP A 93 21.19 19.26 3.16
N PRO A 94 19.87 19.39 2.96
CA PRO A 94 18.94 18.26 3.03
C PRO A 94 18.86 17.50 1.69
N ASP A 95 19.98 17.38 0.99
CA ASP A 95 20.09 16.71 -0.30
C ASP A 95 20.98 15.43 -0.18
N PRO A 96 21.04 14.58 -1.22
CA PRO A 96 21.90 13.40 -1.21
C PRO A 96 23.38 13.70 -0.94
N HIS A 97 23.89 14.88 -1.30
CA HIS A 97 25.28 15.26 -1.07
C HIS A 97 25.53 15.58 0.41
N GLY A 98 24.68 16.38 1.05
CA GLY A 98 24.76 16.67 2.49
C GLY A 98 24.70 15.39 3.33
N LEU A 99 23.90 14.40 2.90
CA LEU A 99 23.84 13.09 3.55
C LEU A 99 25.12 12.28 3.36
N GLN A 100 25.71 12.28 2.16
CA GLN A 100 26.99 11.64 1.90
C GLN A 100 28.11 12.24 2.77
N ILE A 101 28.06 13.56 2.99
CA ILE A 101 28.96 14.28 3.90
C ILE A 101 28.77 13.78 5.34
N LEU A 102 27.53 13.71 5.84
CA LEU A 102 27.20 13.15 7.15
C LEU A 102 27.72 11.72 7.34
N VAL A 103 27.51 10.85 6.35
CA VAL A 103 28.00 9.46 6.39
C VAL A 103 29.53 9.42 6.47
N THR A 104 30.21 10.29 5.72
CA THR A 104 31.67 10.39 5.74
C THR A 104 32.18 10.71 7.15
N TYR A 105 31.57 11.68 7.84
CA TYR A 105 31.92 12.00 9.22
C TYR A 105 31.52 10.91 10.21
N LYS A 106 30.37 10.24 9.99
CA LYS A 106 29.90 9.15 10.84
C LYS A 106 30.90 7.98 10.87
N MET A 107 31.51 7.66 9.73
CA MET A 107 32.45 6.53 9.58
C MET A 107 33.77 6.73 10.33
N VAL A 108 34.13 7.96 10.72
CA VAL A 108 35.39 8.26 11.44
C VAL A 108 35.21 8.43 12.95
N ILE A 109 33.96 8.35 13.44
CA ILE A 109 33.62 8.42 14.86
C ILE A 109 33.40 6.99 15.36
N ASP A 110 33.89 6.69 16.56
CA ASP A 110 33.67 5.39 17.20
C ASP A 110 32.16 5.10 17.31
N PRO A 111 31.67 3.99 16.74
CA PRO A 111 30.26 3.58 16.83
C PRO A 111 29.71 3.54 18.26
N ALA A 112 30.56 3.26 19.26
CA ALA A 112 30.17 3.21 20.66
C ALA A 112 29.76 4.58 21.25
N LEU A 113 30.09 5.68 20.57
CA LEU A 113 29.76 7.04 20.98
C LEU A 113 28.39 7.52 20.46
N PHE A 114 27.70 6.73 19.63
CA PHE A 114 26.36 7.08 19.18
C PHE A 114 25.33 6.85 20.26
N ARG A 115 24.62 7.92 20.64
CA ARG A 115 23.46 7.87 21.53
C ARG A 115 22.31 8.68 20.97
N PRO A 116 21.06 8.38 21.38
CA PRO A 116 19.92 9.24 21.12
C PRO A 116 20.18 10.66 21.64
N LEU A 117 19.66 11.64 20.90
CA LEU A 117 19.75 13.04 21.30
C LEU A 117 18.84 13.33 22.50
N THR A 118 19.32 14.12 23.44
CA THR A 118 18.53 14.61 24.57
C THR A 118 17.66 15.79 24.16
N ASP A 119 16.59 16.07 24.92
CA ASP A 119 15.72 17.24 24.67
C ASP A 119 16.51 18.56 24.63
N ARG A 120 17.56 18.67 25.44
CA ARG A 120 18.48 19.82 25.42
C ARG A 120 19.21 19.95 24.07
N GLU A 121 19.67 18.85 23.51
CA GLU A 121 20.37 18.84 22.22
C GLU A 121 19.43 19.12 21.04
N VAL A 122 18.17 18.68 21.14
CA VAL A 122 17.11 19.09 20.22
C VAL A 122 16.88 20.60 20.31
N ALA A 123 16.76 21.15 21.52
CA ALA A 123 16.58 22.58 21.72
C ALA A 123 17.76 23.42 21.20
N ILE A 124 19.00 22.90 21.26
CA ILE A 124 20.18 23.55 20.66
C ILE A 124 20.00 23.65 19.14
N LEU A 125 19.60 22.57 18.48
CA LEU A 125 19.35 22.56 17.02
C LEU A 125 18.18 23.46 16.64
N ASP A 126 17.09 23.44 17.40
CA ASP A 126 15.92 24.29 17.14
C ASP A 126 16.27 25.76 17.32
N ASN A 127 17.05 26.13 18.33
CA ASN A 127 17.51 27.49 18.53
C ASN A 127 18.47 27.96 17.42
N LEU A 128 19.37 27.07 16.97
CA LEU A 128 20.25 27.32 15.82
C LEU A 128 19.43 27.61 14.55
N LEU A 129 18.41 26.81 14.28
CA LEU A 129 17.61 26.90 13.06
C LEU A 129 16.60 28.07 13.09
N ASN A 130 15.93 28.30 14.23
CA ASN A 130 14.81 29.24 14.32
C ASN A 130 15.24 30.69 14.62
N ASN A 131 16.27 30.92 15.44
CA ASN A 131 16.56 32.27 15.94
C ASN A 131 17.46 33.12 15.03
N TYR A 132 18.07 32.53 14.01
CA TYR A 132 19.16 33.18 13.28
C TYR A 132 18.89 33.39 11.79
N GLU A 133 17.61 33.31 11.37
CA GLU A 133 17.17 33.49 9.96
C GLU A 133 17.97 32.62 8.97
N LEU A 134 18.57 31.53 9.44
CA LEU A 134 19.28 30.59 8.58
C LEU A 134 18.32 29.94 7.58
N LEU A 135 17.03 29.85 7.93
CA LEU A 135 15.98 29.30 7.06
C LEU A 135 15.70 30.13 5.79
N ASP A 136 15.96 31.44 5.78
CA ASP A 136 15.62 32.29 4.62
C ASP A 136 16.59 32.13 3.43
N ASP A 137 17.85 31.74 3.68
CA ASP A 137 18.83 31.40 2.63
C ASP A 137 18.76 29.91 2.21
N TRP A 138 18.01 29.08 2.95
CA TRP A 138 17.78 27.66 2.63
C TRP A 138 16.54 27.48 1.75
N GLN A 139 15.84 28.57 1.43
CA GLN A 139 14.93 28.62 0.28
C GLN A 139 15.79 28.66 -0.99
N CYS A 140 15.87 27.52 -1.67
CA CYS A 140 16.51 27.42 -2.98
C CYS A 140 15.93 28.51 -3.91
N ARG A 141 16.75 29.51 -4.26
CA ARG A 141 16.34 30.66 -5.08
C ARG A 141 16.46 30.43 -6.59
N ASP A 142 16.88 29.24 -7.01
CA ASP A 142 16.96 28.89 -8.43
C ASP A 142 15.71 28.10 -8.87
N ASP A 143 14.94 28.74 -9.75
CA ASP A 143 13.99 28.19 -10.72
C ASP A 143 12.95 27.15 -10.23
N GLY A 144 11.91 27.64 -9.56
CA GLY A 144 10.57 27.07 -9.66
C GLY A 144 10.31 25.70 -9.01
N VAL A 145 11.22 25.20 -8.17
CA VAL A 145 11.01 23.98 -7.38
C VAL A 145 11.15 24.30 -5.89
N GLU A 146 10.02 24.34 -5.19
CA GLU A 146 9.95 24.49 -3.74
C GLU A 146 10.38 23.17 -3.08
N CYS A 147 11.68 23.03 -2.82
CA CYS A 147 12.22 21.82 -2.19
C CYS A 147 12.17 21.97 -0.65
N ILE A 148 11.14 21.40 -0.03
CA ILE A 148 11.02 21.28 1.44
C ILE A 148 11.61 19.94 1.86
N VAL A 149 12.83 19.90 2.39
CA VAL A 149 13.36 18.67 3.01
C VAL A 149 14.16 19.02 4.27
N ARG A 150 13.94 18.28 5.38
CA ARG A 150 14.63 18.47 6.66
C ARG A 150 15.53 17.27 7.03
N PRO A 151 16.69 17.47 7.71
CA PRO A 151 17.77 16.48 7.82
C PRO A 151 17.50 15.19 8.63
N ARG A 152 16.46 15.15 9.48
CA ARG A 152 16.16 13.95 10.29
C ARG A 152 15.30 12.90 9.58
N ALA A 153 14.45 13.31 8.64
CA ALA A 153 13.68 12.38 7.83
C ALA A 153 14.64 11.54 6.96
N ASN A 154 15.61 12.19 6.32
CA ASN A 154 16.56 11.53 5.43
C ASN A 154 17.51 10.54 6.12
N ALA A 155 17.88 10.76 7.40
CA ALA A 155 18.76 9.85 8.12
C ALA A 155 18.06 8.56 8.60
N ALA A 156 16.77 8.65 8.94
CA ALA A 156 15.95 7.50 9.28
C ALA A 156 15.51 6.77 8.00
N ILE A 157 15.14 7.52 6.95
CA ILE A 157 14.89 7.00 5.60
C ILE A 157 16.11 6.22 5.12
N LEU A 158 17.33 6.77 5.10
CA LEU A 158 18.53 6.06 4.62
C LEU A 158 18.99 4.88 5.49
N ALA A 159 18.74 4.89 6.80
CA ALA A 159 19.08 3.73 7.64
C ALA A 159 18.16 2.54 7.33
N ASP A 160 16.88 2.81 7.05
CA ASP A 160 15.94 1.81 6.57
C ASP A 160 16.10 1.52 5.07
N ASP A 161 16.54 2.49 4.24
CA ASP A 161 16.81 2.33 2.81
C ASP A 161 18.07 1.49 2.56
N LEU A 162 19.11 1.63 3.39
CA LEU A 162 20.30 0.75 3.33
C LEU A 162 19.97 -0.67 3.79
N ARG A 163 19.12 -0.82 4.82
CA ARG A 163 18.62 -2.14 5.24
C ARG A 163 17.70 -2.74 4.18
N TRP A 164 16.88 -1.92 3.54
CA TRP A 164 16.00 -2.29 2.45
C TRP A 164 16.81 -2.71 1.22
N GLN A 165 17.79 -1.91 0.80
CA GLN A 165 18.66 -2.23 -0.32
C GLN A 165 19.40 -3.55 -0.09
N GLN A 166 19.93 -3.76 1.13
CA GLN A 166 20.54 -5.04 1.51
C GLN A 166 19.55 -6.20 1.52
N SER A 167 18.31 -5.98 1.98
CA SER A 167 17.24 -6.99 1.97
C SER A 167 16.80 -7.35 0.56
N VAL A 168 16.66 -6.35 -0.32
CA VAL A 168 16.31 -6.52 -1.74
C VAL A 168 17.43 -7.20 -2.49
N GLU A 169 18.69 -6.80 -2.29
CA GLU A 169 19.86 -7.48 -2.88
C GLU A 169 19.94 -8.94 -2.42
N PHE A 170 19.76 -9.20 -1.12
CA PHE A 170 19.72 -10.56 -0.57
C PHE A 170 18.56 -11.38 -1.15
N ARG A 171 17.36 -10.79 -1.30
CA ARG A 171 16.20 -11.50 -1.85
C ARG A 171 16.32 -11.72 -3.36
N LEU A 172 16.86 -10.77 -4.12
CA LEU A 172 17.17 -10.94 -5.54
C LEU A 172 18.20 -12.07 -5.74
N GLN A 173 19.19 -12.16 -4.86
CA GLN A 173 20.15 -13.26 -4.87
C GLN A 173 19.45 -14.61 -4.57
N SER A 174 18.62 -14.67 -3.51
CA SER A 174 17.81 -15.85 -3.16
C SER A 174 16.91 -16.30 -4.30
N LEU A 175 16.21 -15.38 -4.97
CA LEU A 175 15.36 -15.68 -6.13
C LEU A 175 16.18 -16.18 -7.32
N THR A 176 17.37 -15.64 -7.52
CA THR A 176 18.29 -16.11 -8.57
C THR A 176 18.72 -17.55 -8.32
N ASP A 177 19.01 -17.91 -7.06
CA ASP A 177 19.39 -19.26 -6.65
C ASP A 177 18.21 -20.25 -6.74
N GLU A 178 17.00 -19.82 -6.36
CA GLU A 178 15.76 -20.59 -6.52
C GLU A 178 15.47 -20.86 -8.01
N ILE A 179 15.57 -19.84 -8.87
CA ILE A 179 15.39 -19.98 -10.33
C ILE A 179 16.45 -20.93 -10.91
N ALA A 180 17.70 -20.86 -10.45
CA ALA A 180 18.75 -21.77 -10.88
C ALA A 180 18.43 -23.23 -10.50
N THR A 181 17.87 -23.43 -9.31
CA THR A 181 17.43 -24.75 -8.81
C THR A 181 16.28 -25.31 -9.65
N VAL A 182 15.27 -24.50 -9.96
CA VAL A 182 14.16 -24.89 -10.84
C VAL A 182 14.64 -25.20 -12.26
N LYS A 183 15.57 -24.42 -12.80
CA LYS A 183 16.18 -24.70 -14.12
C LYS A 183 16.94 -26.03 -14.12
N ALA A 184 17.66 -26.35 -13.05
CA ALA A 184 18.36 -27.63 -12.92
C ALA A 184 17.36 -28.81 -12.86
N ALA A 185 16.31 -28.69 -12.03
CA ALA A 185 15.26 -29.71 -11.93
C ALA A 185 14.53 -29.93 -13.26
N ASN A 186 14.23 -28.86 -14.00
CA ASN A 186 13.60 -28.96 -15.32
C ASN A 186 14.55 -29.60 -16.35
N ALA A 187 15.84 -29.27 -16.32
CA ALA A 187 16.84 -29.92 -17.18
C ALA A 187 16.93 -31.43 -16.90
N ASP A 188 16.84 -31.85 -15.64
CA ASP A 188 16.83 -33.27 -15.27
C ASP A 188 15.53 -33.96 -15.67
N LEU A 189 14.37 -33.30 -15.53
CA LEU A 189 13.10 -33.83 -16.02
C LEU A 189 13.12 -34.02 -17.55
N VAL A 190 13.67 -33.06 -18.28
CA VAL A 190 13.83 -33.15 -19.75
C VAL A 190 14.77 -34.30 -20.13
N ARG A 191 15.86 -34.54 -19.37
CA ARG A 191 16.72 -35.73 -19.58
C ARG A 191 15.97 -37.03 -19.31
N GLN A 192 15.19 -37.10 -18.23
CA GLN A 192 14.40 -38.29 -17.89
C GLN A 192 13.34 -38.59 -18.95
N LEU A 193 12.69 -37.55 -19.49
CA LEU A 193 11.73 -37.68 -20.58
C LEU A 193 12.40 -38.03 -21.92
N GLY A 194 13.61 -37.53 -22.17
CA GLY A 194 14.41 -37.82 -23.37
C GLY A 194 14.96 -39.26 -23.39
N ASP A 195 15.45 -39.76 -22.26
CA ASP A 195 16.01 -41.11 -22.15
C ASP A 195 14.92 -42.20 -22.00
N GLY A 196 13.69 -41.82 -21.66
CA GLY A 196 12.53 -42.72 -21.54
C GLY A 196 11.91 -43.18 -22.87
N GLY A 197 12.38 -42.68 -24.03
CA GLY A 197 11.90 -43.06 -25.36
C GLY A 197 12.19 -44.51 -25.79
N GLY A 198 12.93 -45.28 -24.98
CA GLY A 198 13.21 -46.69 -25.19
C GLY A 198 12.05 -47.62 -24.80
N GLY A 199 11.04 -47.70 -25.66
CA GLY A 199 10.12 -48.84 -25.83
C GLY A 199 9.79 -49.71 -24.61
N ARG A 200 8.82 -49.28 -23.80
CA ARG A 200 8.04 -50.20 -22.96
C ARG A 200 6.57 -50.11 -23.33
N SER A 201 6.11 -51.12 -24.07
CA SER A 201 4.69 -51.41 -24.30
C SER A 201 4.06 -51.75 -22.94
N VAL A 202 3.28 -50.82 -22.39
CA VAL A 202 2.50 -51.02 -21.17
C VAL A 202 1.11 -51.49 -21.59
N THR A 203 0.83 -52.75 -21.31
CA THR A 203 -0.51 -53.33 -21.33
C THR A 203 -1.41 -52.63 -20.32
N ALA A 204 -2.58 -52.18 -20.77
CA ALA A 204 -3.58 -51.44 -20.01
C ALA A 204 -4.07 -52.21 -18.77
N PRO A 205 -4.19 -51.58 -17.59
CA PRO A 205 -4.91 -52.17 -16.47
C PRO A 205 -6.42 -51.92 -16.62
N ALA A 206 -7.20 -52.96 -16.31
CA ALA A 206 -8.66 -52.94 -16.30
C ALA A 206 -9.20 -51.89 -15.32
N GLY A 207 -10.17 -51.11 -15.79
CA GLY A 207 -10.81 -50.04 -15.02
C GLY A 207 -11.66 -50.55 -13.84
N PRO A 208 -11.84 -49.73 -12.78
CA PRO A 208 -12.68 -50.08 -11.64
C PRO A 208 -14.17 -49.96 -11.97
N PRO A 209 -15.05 -50.66 -11.21
CA PRO A 209 -16.47 -50.71 -11.49
C PRO A 209 -17.17 -49.38 -11.21
N SER A 210 -18.05 -49.00 -12.13
CA SER A 210 -18.95 -47.85 -12.05
C SER A 210 -19.89 -47.94 -10.86
N HIS A 211 -19.74 -47.05 -9.88
CA HIS A 211 -20.78 -46.78 -8.88
C HIS A 211 -21.90 -45.95 -9.53
N GLN A 212 -23.09 -46.56 -9.67
CA GLN A 212 -24.31 -45.85 -10.03
C GLN A 212 -24.82 -45.08 -8.81
N THR A 213 -24.66 -43.76 -8.83
CA THR A 213 -25.32 -42.84 -7.91
C THR A 213 -26.74 -42.59 -8.43
N THR A 214 -27.74 -43.12 -7.73
CA THR A 214 -29.16 -42.81 -7.93
C THR A 214 -29.42 -41.34 -7.59
N THR A 215 -29.51 -40.48 -8.60
CA THR A 215 -29.94 -39.09 -8.49
C THR A 215 -31.47 -39.00 -8.53
N THR A 216 -32.04 -38.46 -7.45
CA THR A 216 -33.45 -38.05 -7.34
C THR A 216 -33.77 -36.95 -8.37
N PRO A 217 -34.94 -36.96 -9.05
CA PRO A 217 -35.28 -35.94 -10.04
C PRO A 217 -35.72 -34.65 -9.34
N GLY A 218 -34.74 -33.82 -8.95
CA GLY A 218 -34.98 -32.41 -8.60
C GLY A 218 -35.25 -31.61 -9.86
N SER A 219 -36.20 -30.67 -9.81
CA SER A 219 -36.59 -29.82 -10.93
C SER A 219 -35.37 -29.17 -11.58
N GLN A 220 -35.01 -29.60 -12.79
CA GLN A 220 -34.11 -28.85 -13.66
C GLN A 220 -34.80 -27.53 -13.98
N LEU A 221 -34.46 -26.47 -13.24
CA LEU A 221 -34.68 -25.12 -13.73
C LEU A 221 -33.97 -25.05 -15.08
N ASP A 222 -34.72 -24.69 -16.12
CA ASP A 222 -34.29 -24.59 -17.51
C ASP A 222 -33.17 -23.54 -17.59
N SER A 223 -31.92 -23.96 -17.33
CA SER A 223 -30.73 -23.12 -17.28
C SER A 223 -30.24 -22.82 -18.69
N ARG A 224 -31.15 -22.33 -19.54
CA ARG A 224 -30.79 -21.86 -20.86
C ARG A 224 -30.08 -20.53 -20.66
N PRO A 225 -28.82 -20.39 -21.13
CA PRO A 225 -28.12 -19.12 -21.03
C PRO A 225 -28.95 -18.05 -21.72
N HIS A 226 -29.17 -16.93 -21.02
CA HIS A 226 -29.85 -15.79 -21.61
C HIS A 226 -29.08 -15.34 -22.86
N PRO A 227 -29.75 -15.07 -23.99
CA PRO A 227 -29.07 -14.64 -25.20
C PRO A 227 -28.34 -13.32 -24.92
N LEU A 228 -27.05 -13.28 -25.28
CA LEU A 228 -26.22 -12.10 -25.14
C LEU A 228 -26.85 -10.91 -25.91
N PRO A 229 -26.94 -9.71 -25.32
CA PRO A 229 -27.40 -8.52 -26.03
C PRO A 229 -26.63 -8.27 -27.34
N GLN A 230 -27.33 -7.83 -28.39
CA GLN A 230 -26.74 -7.69 -29.73
C GLN A 230 -25.54 -6.74 -29.76
N HIS A 231 -25.53 -5.68 -28.95
CA HIS A 231 -24.44 -4.72 -28.90
C HIS A 231 -23.13 -5.31 -28.35
N LEU A 232 -23.21 -6.43 -27.63
CA LEU A 232 -22.06 -7.13 -27.05
C LEU A 232 -21.44 -8.18 -27.96
N HIS A 233 -22.07 -8.50 -29.10
CA HIS A 233 -21.52 -9.51 -30.02
C HIS A 233 -20.12 -9.14 -30.52
N GLY A 234 -19.86 -7.87 -30.80
CA GLY A 234 -18.53 -7.40 -31.21
C GLY A 234 -17.48 -7.63 -30.11
N LEU A 235 -17.81 -7.25 -28.87
CA LEU A 235 -16.93 -7.46 -27.72
C LEU A 235 -16.65 -8.96 -27.50
N ARG A 236 -17.66 -9.82 -27.58
CA ARG A 236 -17.50 -11.28 -27.49
C ARG A 236 -16.46 -11.80 -28.49
N ASP A 237 -16.51 -11.32 -29.73
CA ASP A 237 -15.58 -11.76 -30.78
C ASP A 237 -14.15 -11.24 -30.52
N ILE A 238 -13.99 -10.05 -29.93
CA ILE A 238 -12.70 -9.48 -29.52
C ILE A 238 -12.06 -10.28 -28.36
N LEU A 239 -12.86 -10.73 -27.39
CA LEU A 239 -12.38 -11.45 -26.20
C LEU A 239 -12.11 -12.94 -26.46
N ARG A 240 -12.77 -13.53 -27.46
CA ARG A 240 -12.68 -14.96 -27.78
C ARG A 240 -11.24 -15.49 -27.92
N PRO A 241 -10.29 -14.82 -28.60
CA PRO A 241 -8.96 -15.36 -28.76
C PRO A 241 -8.19 -15.47 -27.43
N ALA A 242 -8.31 -14.48 -26.54
CA ALA A 242 -7.67 -14.51 -25.22
C ALA A 242 -8.22 -15.65 -24.35
N LEU A 243 -9.53 -15.89 -24.39
CA LEU A 243 -10.15 -17.03 -23.69
C LEU A 243 -9.70 -18.38 -24.28
N ALA A 244 -9.72 -18.51 -25.61
CA ALA A 244 -9.32 -19.74 -26.29
C ALA A 244 -7.87 -20.12 -25.96
N GLU A 245 -6.98 -19.14 -25.83
CA GLU A 245 -5.60 -19.37 -25.43
C GLU A 245 -5.48 -19.95 -24.02
N LEU A 246 -6.27 -19.45 -23.05
CA LEU A 246 -6.23 -19.90 -21.65
C LEU A 246 -6.97 -21.22 -21.38
N GLN A 247 -7.86 -21.63 -22.29
CA GLN A 247 -8.57 -22.91 -22.20
C GLN A 247 -7.69 -24.12 -22.54
N HIS A 248 -6.50 -23.92 -23.09
CA HIS A 248 -5.52 -24.99 -23.31
C HIS A 248 -4.56 -25.14 -22.10
N PRO A 249 -4.14 -26.37 -21.74
CA PRO A 249 -4.48 -27.67 -22.35
C PRO A 249 -5.82 -28.27 -21.88
N THR A 250 -6.30 -27.89 -20.70
CA THR A 250 -7.52 -28.46 -20.10
C THR A 250 -8.66 -27.47 -20.18
N ASN A 251 -9.73 -27.81 -20.91
CA ASN A 251 -10.91 -26.95 -21.01
C ASN A 251 -11.55 -26.72 -19.62
N LEU A 252 -11.84 -25.47 -19.30
CA LEU A 252 -12.46 -25.04 -18.03
C LEU A 252 -13.96 -24.84 -18.10
N ASP A 253 -14.56 -25.08 -19.27
CA ASP A 253 -16.00 -24.90 -19.52
C ASP A 253 -16.50 -23.50 -19.15
N VAL A 254 -15.62 -22.51 -19.36
CA VAL A 254 -15.92 -21.09 -19.11
C VAL A 254 -16.69 -20.52 -20.30
N ALA A 255 -17.86 -19.94 -20.03
CA ALA A 255 -18.72 -19.36 -21.06
C ALA A 255 -18.18 -17.99 -21.52
N ILE A 256 -18.02 -17.80 -22.83
CA ILE A 256 -17.58 -16.52 -23.40
C ILE A 256 -18.64 -15.43 -23.22
N GLU A 257 -19.92 -15.82 -23.14
CA GLU A 257 -21.05 -14.93 -22.86
C GLU A 257 -20.90 -14.27 -21.48
N ASP A 258 -20.59 -15.07 -20.44
CA ASP A 258 -20.32 -14.54 -19.10
C ASP A 258 -19.12 -13.60 -19.12
N ALA A 259 -18.03 -13.98 -19.80
CA ALA A 259 -16.84 -13.13 -19.92
C ALA A 259 -17.16 -11.76 -20.53
N THR A 260 -18.06 -11.74 -21.51
CA THR A 260 -18.48 -10.52 -22.20
C THR A 260 -19.31 -9.61 -21.30
N VAL A 261 -20.25 -10.17 -20.54
CA VAL A 261 -21.06 -9.43 -19.54
C VAL A 261 -20.16 -8.89 -18.42
N LEU A 262 -19.23 -9.70 -17.92
CA LEU A 262 -18.30 -9.30 -16.87
C LEU A 262 -17.35 -8.19 -17.31
N TRP A 263 -16.93 -8.21 -18.59
CA TRP A 263 -16.12 -7.15 -19.17
C TRP A 263 -16.90 -5.85 -19.32
N GLU A 264 -18.13 -5.88 -19.87
CA GLU A 264 -19.00 -4.69 -19.91
C GLU A 264 -19.24 -4.12 -18.51
N HIS A 265 -19.59 -5.00 -17.56
CA HIS A 265 -19.81 -4.62 -16.17
C HIS A 265 -18.57 -3.95 -15.54
N PHE A 266 -17.36 -4.41 -15.87
CA PHE A 266 -16.11 -3.77 -15.42
C PHE A 266 -16.03 -2.32 -15.90
N TYR A 267 -16.31 -2.09 -17.19
CA TYR A 267 -16.24 -0.77 -17.80
C TYR A 267 -17.31 0.17 -17.24
N ASP A 268 -18.54 -0.29 -17.08
CA ASP A 268 -19.63 0.53 -16.57
C ASP A 268 -19.42 0.92 -15.09
N SER A 269 -18.79 0.04 -14.33
CA SER A 269 -18.76 0.15 -12.88
C SER A 269 -17.44 0.72 -12.33
N LEU A 270 -16.35 0.70 -13.09
CA LEU A 270 -15.00 1.09 -12.63
C LEU A 270 -14.43 2.26 -13.41
N ALA A 271 -15.18 3.37 -13.37
CA ALA A 271 -14.86 4.60 -14.09
C ALA A 271 -13.45 5.16 -13.84
N ILE A 272 -12.82 4.80 -12.71
CA ILE A 272 -11.42 5.18 -12.40
C ILE A 272 -10.45 4.68 -13.47
N TYR A 273 -10.83 3.62 -14.22
CA TYR A 273 -10.02 3.00 -15.26
C TYR A 273 -10.32 3.45 -16.69
N HIS A 274 -11.32 4.30 -16.92
CA HIS A 274 -11.55 4.88 -18.25
C HIS A 274 -10.33 5.65 -18.76
N GLY A 275 -9.47 6.15 -17.86
CA GLY A 275 -8.20 6.78 -18.20
C GLY A 275 -7.11 5.80 -18.69
N PHE A 276 -7.21 4.50 -18.41
CA PHE A 276 -6.17 3.51 -18.74
C PHE A 276 -6.48 2.69 -19.99
N THR A 277 -7.75 2.64 -20.40
CA THR A 277 -8.16 1.96 -21.63
C THR A 277 -8.11 2.94 -22.80
N ALA A 278 -6.91 3.09 -23.39
CA ALA A 278 -6.70 3.90 -24.58
C ALA A 278 -6.80 3.03 -25.84
N SER A 279 -7.89 3.22 -26.60
CA SER A 279 -7.99 3.09 -28.06
C SER A 279 -9.46 2.83 -28.42
N THR A 280 -10.04 3.63 -29.33
CA THR A 280 -11.34 3.33 -29.94
C THR A 280 -11.29 2.08 -30.83
N GLU A 281 -10.08 1.62 -31.18
CA GLU A 281 -9.84 0.35 -31.84
C GLU A 281 -9.60 -0.72 -30.76
N LEU A 282 -10.63 -1.51 -30.48
CA LEU A 282 -10.58 -2.64 -29.55
C LEU A 282 -9.70 -3.75 -30.14
N ALA A 283 -8.38 -3.65 -29.91
CA ALA A 283 -7.49 -4.80 -30.09
C ALA A 283 -7.87 -5.91 -29.09
N THR A 284 -7.64 -7.17 -29.46
CA THR A 284 -7.77 -8.30 -28.53
C THR A 284 -6.85 -8.07 -27.31
N PRO A 285 -7.38 -8.08 -26.08
CA PRO A 285 -6.57 -7.86 -24.88
C PRO A 285 -5.60 -9.02 -24.65
N SER A 286 -4.51 -8.78 -23.92
CA SER A 286 -3.66 -9.89 -23.47
C SER A 286 -4.44 -10.89 -22.61
N PRO A 287 -4.05 -12.19 -22.57
CA PRO A 287 -4.70 -13.17 -21.71
C PRO A 287 -4.71 -12.79 -20.22
N LEU A 288 -3.68 -12.07 -19.76
CA LEU A 288 -3.61 -11.63 -18.37
C LEU A 288 -4.56 -10.45 -18.09
N LEU A 289 -4.63 -9.46 -18.98
CA LEU A 289 -5.61 -8.39 -18.85
C LEU A 289 -7.04 -8.94 -18.89
N PHE A 290 -7.30 -9.82 -19.86
CA PHE A 290 -8.57 -10.52 -20.00
C PHE A 290 -8.99 -11.19 -18.69
N SER A 291 -8.18 -12.12 -18.22
CA SER A 291 -8.48 -12.91 -17.02
C SER A 291 -8.54 -12.05 -15.75
N ALA A 292 -7.70 -11.01 -15.62
CA ALA A 292 -7.72 -10.11 -14.47
C ALA A 292 -9.04 -9.32 -14.38
N VAL A 293 -9.51 -8.76 -15.51
CA VAL A 293 -10.77 -7.99 -15.59
C VAL A 293 -11.96 -8.88 -15.26
N VAL A 294 -12.10 -10.02 -15.96
CA VAL A 294 -13.26 -10.90 -15.75
C VAL A 294 -13.28 -11.51 -14.34
N THR A 295 -12.12 -11.83 -13.76
CA THR A 295 -12.05 -12.33 -12.38
C THR A 295 -12.42 -11.24 -11.37
N ALA A 296 -11.92 -10.01 -11.58
CA ALA A 296 -12.25 -8.89 -10.71
C ALA A 296 -13.75 -8.56 -10.74
N SER A 297 -14.36 -8.61 -11.92
CA SER A 297 -15.80 -8.45 -12.10
C SER A 297 -16.59 -9.63 -11.53
N ALA A 298 -16.19 -10.88 -11.78
CA ALA A 298 -16.91 -12.06 -11.33
C ALA A 298 -17.05 -12.09 -9.80
N LYS A 299 -16.00 -11.69 -9.07
CA LYS A 299 -16.03 -11.59 -7.60
C LYS A 299 -16.99 -10.53 -7.05
N ARG A 300 -17.40 -9.57 -7.89
CA ARG A 300 -18.23 -8.43 -7.50
C ARG A 300 -19.62 -8.45 -8.13
N PHE A 301 -19.79 -9.28 -9.14
CA PHE A 301 -21.03 -9.41 -9.86
C PHE A 301 -22.09 -10.03 -8.95
N THR A 302 -23.18 -9.29 -8.74
CA THR A 302 -24.31 -9.72 -7.89
C THR A 302 -25.36 -10.50 -8.67
N GLY A 303 -25.27 -10.52 -9.99
CA GLY A 303 -26.14 -11.31 -10.87
C GLY A 303 -25.75 -12.79 -10.92
N HIS A 304 -26.51 -13.56 -11.69
CA HIS A 304 -26.23 -14.98 -11.90
C HIS A 304 -25.26 -15.16 -13.09
N LEU A 305 -24.18 -15.90 -12.88
CA LEU A 305 -23.23 -16.31 -13.92
C LEU A 305 -23.38 -17.81 -14.15
N ALA A 306 -23.24 -18.27 -15.39
CA ALA A 306 -23.20 -19.72 -15.67
C ALA A 306 -21.86 -20.32 -15.19
N THR A 307 -20.79 -19.55 -15.29
CA THR A 307 -19.43 -19.91 -14.91
C THR A 307 -19.18 -19.51 -13.44
N PRO A 308 -18.79 -20.46 -12.58
CA PRO A 308 -18.51 -20.17 -11.17
C PRO A 308 -17.21 -19.34 -11.02
N VAL A 309 -17.14 -18.55 -9.94
CA VAL A 309 -16.06 -17.57 -9.69
C VAL A 309 -14.68 -18.22 -9.68
N GLU A 310 -14.58 -19.43 -9.13
CA GLU A 310 -13.33 -20.19 -8.98
C GLU A 310 -12.71 -20.54 -10.35
N ARG A 311 -13.52 -20.68 -11.41
CA ARG A 311 -13.01 -20.95 -12.76
C ARG A 311 -12.34 -19.73 -13.38
N TRP A 312 -12.82 -18.52 -13.05
CA TRP A 312 -12.16 -17.28 -13.47
C TRP A 312 -10.83 -17.10 -12.74
N GLU A 313 -10.78 -17.43 -11.45
CA GLU A 313 -9.51 -17.45 -10.70
C GLU A 313 -8.51 -18.44 -11.31
N GLU A 314 -8.95 -19.64 -11.68
CA GLU A 314 -8.10 -20.63 -12.36
C GLU A 314 -7.59 -20.10 -13.72
N LEU A 315 -8.43 -19.41 -14.49
CA LEU A 315 -8.00 -18.75 -15.74
C LEU A 315 -6.93 -17.67 -15.48
N PHE A 316 -7.09 -16.86 -14.43
CA PHE A 316 -6.07 -15.87 -14.08
C PHE A 316 -4.76 -16.54 -13.65
N GLN A 317 -4.82 -17.61 -12.85
CA GLN A 317 -3.62 -18.36 -12.47
C GLN A 317 -2.89 -18.89 -13.70
N ARG A 318 -3.60 -19.42 -14.70
CA ARG A 318 -3.00 -19.86 -15.98
C ARG A 318 -2.37 -18.71 -16.73
N ALA A 319 -3.04 -17.56 -16.80
CA ALA A 319 -2.49 -16.37 -17.44
C ALA A 319 -1.23 -15.85 -16.73
N LEU A 320 -1.20 -15.92 -15.39
CA LEU A 320 -0.05 -15.55 -14.58
C LEU A 320 1.12 -16.51 -14.77
N ILE A 321 0.87 -17.83 -14.76
CA ILE A 321 1.89 -18.84 -15.07
C ILE A 321 2.49 -18.58 -16.45
N ARG A 322 1.64 -18.31 -17.45
CA ARG A 322 2.07 -17.96 -18.81
C ARG A 322 2.95 -16.70 -18.82
N LEU A 323 2.57 -15.64 -18.10
CA LEU A 323 3.36 -14.41 -18.01
C LEU A 323 4.77 -14.67 -17.44
N LEU A 324 4.88 -15.60 -16.49
CA LEU A 324 6.15 -15.97 -15.85
C LEU A 324 7.08 -16.79 -16.76
N TYR A 325 6.59 -17.35 -17.88
CA TYR A 325 7.45 -18.00 -18.87
C TYR A 325 8.26 -16.96 -19.66
N ILE A 326 9.58 -17.02 -19.54
CA ILE A 326 10.55 -16.09 -20.16
C ILE A 326 10.36 -15.94 -21.68
N THR A 327 9.82 -16.95 -22.37
CA THR A 327 9.65 -16.95 -23.82
C THR A 327 8.44 -16.14 -24.28
N VAL A 328 7.53 -15.77 -23.39
CA VAL A 328 6.32 -15.04 -23.75
C VAL A 328 6.62 -13.55 -23.75
N PRO A 329 6.50 -12.85 -24.89
CA PRO A 329 6.65 -11.41 -24.91
C PRO A 329 5.57 -10.77 -24.05
N LYS A 330 6.00 -9.96 -23.09
CA LYS A 330 5.11 -9.20 -22.24
C LYS A 330 4.58 -7.99 -23.01
N THR A 331 3.38 -7.57 -22.66
CA THR A 331 2.69 -6.43 -23.25
C THR A 331 2.24 -5.47 -22.16
N TRP A 332 1.94 -4.23 -22.54
CA TRP A 332 1.34 -3.24 -21.66
C TRP A 332 0.06 -3.72 -20.96
N ASP A 333 -0.74 -4.51 -21.67
CA ASP A 333 -1.97 -5.08 -21.15
C ASP A 333 -1.68 -6.00 -19.96
N ASP A 334 -0.58 -6.74 -19.98
CA ASP A 334 -0.18 -7.60 -18.87
C ASP A 334 0.12 -6.79 -17.61
N VAL A 335 0.80 -5.65 -17.74
CA VAL A 335 1.09 -4.75 -16.62
C VAL A 335 -0.20 -4.18 -16.01
N VAL A 336 -1.14 -3.74 -16.87
CA VAL A 336 -2.45 -3.27 -16.43
C VAL A 336 -3.24 -4.39 -15.77
N GLY A 337 -3.21 -5.60 -16.33
CA GLY A 337 -3.84 -6.79 -15.76
C GLY A 337 -3.31 -7.12 -14.36
N LEU A 338 -1.99 -7.08 -14.16
CA LEU A 338 -1.36 -7.26 -12.85
C LEU A 338 -1.83 -6.20 -11.85
N GLY A 339 -1.86 -4.92 -12.25
CA GLY A 339 -2.31 -3.86 -11.35
C GLY A 339 -3.81 -3.94 -11.02
N ILE A 340 -4.67 -4.37 -11.96
CA ILE A 340 -6.09 -4.68 -11.69
C ILE A 340 -6.17 -5.84 -10.70
N ALA A 341 -5.52 -6.97 -10.97
CA ALA A 341 -5.56 -8.11 -10.06
C ALA A 341 -5.13 -7.70 -8.64
N ARG A 342 -4.00 -6.99 -8.52
CA ARG A 342 -3.46 -6.45 -7.26
C ARG A 342 -4.45 -5.57 -6.49
N THR A 343 -5.12 -4.67 -7.20
CA THR A 343 -6.05 -3.69 -6.59
C THR A 343 -7.32 -4.37 -6.08
N TRP A 344 -7.81 -5.36 -6.80
CA TRP A 344 -9.19 -5.83 -6.65
C TRP A 344 -9.30 -7.10 -5.83
N TRP A 345 -8.40 -8.06 -5.99
CA TRP A 345 -8.60 -9.39 -5.39
C TRP A 345 -7.32 -10.14 -5.05
N TRP A 346 -6.24 -9.94 -5.81
CA TRP A 346 -4.94 -10.55 -5.53
C TRP A 346 -4.26 -9.90 -4.31
N LYS A 347 -3.23 -10.57 -3.78
CA LYS A 347 -2.47 -10.07 -2.64
C LYS A 347 -1.63 -8.89 -3.12
N ALA A 348 -1.94 -7.70 -2.63
CA ALA A 348 -1.04 -6.57 -2.78
C ALA A 348 0.08 -6.78 -1.78
N ASP A 349 1.26 -7.13 -2.27
CA ASP A 349 2.47 -7.27 -1.47
C ASP A 349 3.67 -6.88 -2.32
N GLU A 350 4.85 -7.03 -1.73
CA GLU A 350 6.12 -6.70 -2.35
C GLU A 350 6.38 -7.54 -3.62
N MET A 351 6.06 -8.83 -3.60
CA MET A 351 6.28 -9.71 -4.75
C MET A 351 5.42 -9.30 -5.93
N THR A 352 4.14 -8.99 -5.71
CA THR A 352 3.26 -8.57 -6.81
C THR A 352 3.60 -7.18 -7.33
N ALA A 353 4.11 -6.28 -6.49
CA ALA A 353 4.65 -4.99 -6.91
C ALA A 353 5.88 -5.15 -7.80
N GLY A 354 6.84 -5.99 -7.37
CA GLY A 354 8.05 -6.28 -8.13
C GLY A 354 7.75 -6.94 -9.47
N LEU A 355 6.77 -7.86 -9.52
CA LEU A 355 6.34 -8.48 -10.78
C LEU A 355 5.73 -7.46 -11.75
N ALA A 356 4.86 -6.59 -11.25
CA ALA A 356 4.23 -5.57 -12.08
C ALA A 356 5.25 -4.53 -12.59
N TYR A 357 6.19 -4.12 -11.74
CA TYR A 357 7.28 -3.22 -12.13
C TYR A 357 8.25 -3.88 -13.13
N GLY A 358 8.64 -5.14 -12.91
CA GLY A 358 9.50 -5.88 -13.83
C GLY A 358 8.86 -6.04 -15.20
N ALA A 359 7.57 -6.42 -15.25
CA ALA A 359 6.81 -6.47 -16.49
C ALA A 359 6.73 -5.10 -17.17
N PHE A 360 6.53 -4.02 -16.41
CA PHE A 360 6.55 -2.66 -16.95
C PHE A 360 7.88 -2.32 -17.61
N VAL A 361 8.99 -2.52 -16.91
CA VAL A 361 10.33 -2.21 -17.43
C VAL A 361 10.64 -2.99 -18.71
N GLU A 362 10.21 -4.26 -18.80
CA GLU A 362 10.36 -5.06 -20.02
C GLU A 362 9.52 -4.55 -21.20
N THR A 363 8.36 -3.95 -20.92
CA THR A 363 7.44 -3.45 -21.96
C THR A 363 7.66 -1.97 -22.31
N ALA A 364 8.35 -1.23 -21.44
CA ALA A 364 8.66 0.18 -21.60
C ALA A 364 9.45 0.42 -22.89
N THR A 365 8.93 1.26 -23.77
CA THR A 365 9.60 1.54 -25.04
C THR A 365 10.71 2.56 -24.80
N GLY A 366 11.95 2.10 -24.65
CA GLY A 366 13.12 2.91 -24.25
C GLY A 366 13.55 4.07 -25.19
N GLY A 367 12.68 4.59 -26.04
CA GLY A 367 12.98 5.70 -26.95
C GLY A 367 11.78 6.43 -27.55
N GLN A 368 10.53 6.11 -27.17
CA GLN A 368 9.36 6.87 -27.61
C GLN A 368 8.70 7.48 -26.38
N ASN A 369 8.42 8.79 -26.41
CA ASN A 369 7.63 9.50 -25.40
C ASN A 369 6.18 9.01 -25.46
N SER A 370 5.97 7.75 -25.12
CA SER A 370 4.69 7.08 -25.17
C SER A 370 3.90 7.54 -23.96
N PHE A 371 2.88 8.34 -24.23
CA PHE A 371 1.91 8.75 -23.23
C PHE A 371 1.21 7.56 -22.56
N ARG A 372 1.17 6.40 -23.23
CA ARG A 372 0.70 5.14 -22.66
C ARG A 372 1.61 4.64 -21.54
N ASP A 373 2.93 4.72 -21.73
CA ASP A 373 3.93 4.30 -20.75
C ASP A 373 3.79 5.12 -19.47
N ARG A 374 3.51 6.42 -19.63
CA ARG A 374 3.25 7.30 -18.49
C ARG A 374 1.99 6.94 -17.71
N ARG A 375 0.88 6.64 -18.41
CA ARG A 375 -0.36 6.23 -17.74
C ARG A 375 -0.17 4.96 -16.92
N VAL A 376 0.48 3.95 -17.49
CA VAL A 376 0.70 2.70 -16.77
C VAL A 376 1.66 2.89 -15.60
N TRP A 377 2.67 3.76 -15.75
CA TRP A 377 3.52 4.15 -14.62
C TRP A 377 2.72 4.79 -13.48
N ASP A 378 1.91 5.81 -13.78
CA ASP A 378 1.07 6.50 -12.79
C ASP A 378 0.13 5.50 -12.09
N PHE A 379 -0.37 4.50 -12.82
CA PHE A 379 -1.19 3.43 -12.24
C PHE A 379 -0.42 2.52 -11.27
N LEU A 380 0.80 2.13 -11.62
CA LEU A 380 1.67 1.34 -10.73
C LEU A 380 2.02 2.12 -9.46
N GLU A 381 2.33 3.40 -9.61
CA GLU A 381 2.59 4.33 -8.51
C GLU A 381 1.36 4.43 -7.59
N LEU A 382 0.18 4.72 -8.16
CA LEU A 382 -1.10 4.80 -7.46
C LEU A 382 -1.39 3.55 -6.62
N THR A 383 -1.29 2.37 -7.23
CA THR A 383 -1.61 1.10 -6.57
C THR A 383 -0.58 0.71 -5.52
N THR A 384 0.69 1.04 -5.73
CA THR A 384 1.76 0.75 -4.78
C THR A 384 1.68 1.67 -3.57
N ILE A 385 1.46 2.96 -3.77
CA ILE A 385 1.29 3.94 -2.68
C ILE A 385 0.03 3.62 -1.87
N SER A 386 -1.09 3.31 -2.54
CA SER A 386 -2.33 2.87 -1.90
C SER A 386 -2.11 1.71 -0.93
N HIS A 387 -1.36 0.70 -1.36
CA HIS A 387 -1.07 -0.47 -0.55
C HIS A 387 -0.10 -0.13 0.59
N GLY A 388 1.00 0.56 0.25
CA GLY A 388 2.04 0.94 1.19
C GLY A 388 1.50 1.71 2.38
N ILE A 389 0.59 2.65 2.16
CA ILE A 389 0.03 3.48 3.24
C ILE A 389 -0.81 2.70 4.25
N LEU A 390 -1.58 1.71 3.81
CA LEU A 390 -2.42 0.92 4.71
C LEU A 390 -1.60 -0.11 5.49
N HIS A 391 -0.60 -0.70 4.84
CA HIS A 391 0.17 -1.80 5.39
C HIS A 391 1.53 -1.40 5.95
N LEU A 392 1.95 -0.14 5.73
CA LEU A 392 3.32 0.35 5.89
C LEU A 392 4.35 -0.60 5.30
N SER A 393 4.12 -0.98 4.04
CA SER A 393 5.09 -1.67 3.21
C SER A 393 5.87 -0.65 2.37
N THR A 394 7.20 -0.85 2.32
CA THR A 394 8.07 -0.02 1.50
C THR A 394 7.62 -0.17 0.04
N PRO A 395 7.34 0.94 -0.66
CA PRO A 395 6.96 0.86 -2.06
C PRO A 395 8.17 0.35 -2.87
N ILE A 396 8.00 -0.76 -3.59
CA ILE A 396 9.07 -1.34 -4.42
C ILE A 396 9.28 -0.59 -5.73
N VAL A 397 8.27 0.17 -6.15
CA VAL A 397 8.32 0.97 -7.36
C VAL A 397 9.16 2.22 -7.07
N PRO A 398 10.18 2.53 -7.90
CA PRO A 398 11.02 3.72 -7.68
C PRO A 398 10.21 5.01 -7.78
N ASP A 399 10.70 6.06 -7.12
CA ASP A 399 10.03 7.37 -7.11
C ASP A 399 10.01 8.06 -8.48
N CYS A 400 11.03 7.78 -9.29
CA CYS A 400 11.12 8.31 -10.64
C CYS A 400 10.74 7.21 -11.65
N PRO A 401 9.99 7.58 -12.70
CA PRO A 401 9.70 6.63 -13.75
C PRO A 401 10.98 6.20 -14.48
N PRO A 402 11.05 4.96 -15.00
CA PRO A 402 12.14 4.51 -15.84
C PRO A 402 12.41 5.43 -17.04
N ARG A 403 13.65 5.41 -17.53
CA ARG A 403 14.05 6.19 -18.72
C ARG A 403 13.13 5.87 -19.90
N GLY A 404 12.64 6.91 -20.58
CA GLY A 404 11.76 6.80 -21.74
C GLY A 404 10.28 7.04 -21.41
N VAL A 405 9.89 6.95 -20.13
CA VAL A 405 8.59 7.41 -19.68
C VAL A 405 8.59 8.94 -19.66
N PRO A 406 7.67 9.61 -20.37
CA PRO A 406 7.65 11.06 -20.41
C PRO A 406 7.25 11.68 -19.07
N ASP A 407 7.61 12.94 -18.86
CA ASP A 407 7.12 13.71 -17.72
C ASP A 407 5.59 13.85 -17.76
N ARG A 408 4.99 14.14 -16.60
CA ARG A 408 3.53 14.32 -16.48
C ARG A 408 3.09 15.47 -17.38
N THR A 409 2.41 15.16 -18.49
CA THR A 409 1.72 16.16 -19.32
C THR A 409 0.24 16.28 -18.92
N THR A 410 -0.33 17.47 -19.06
CA THR A 410 -1.67 17.89 -18.58
C THR A 410 -2.86 17.31 -19.37
N SER A 411 -2.87 16.01 -19.64
CA SER A 411 -3.89 15.41 -20.51
C SER A 411 -5.26 15.23 -19.86
N HIS A 412 -5.34 14.99 -18.54
CA HIS A 412 -6.60 14.78 -17.82
C HIS A 412 -6.56 15.37 -16.43
N VAL A 413 -7.52 16.24 -16.13
CA VAL A 413 -7.66 16.92 -14.83
C VAL A 413 -7.80 15.92 -13.68
N PHE A 414 -8.59 14.85 -13.88
CA PHE A 414 -8.79 13.83 -12.85
C PHE A 414 -7.51 13.05 -12.52
N LEU A 415 -6.76 12.63 -13.55
CA LEU A 415 -5.51 11.88 -13.33
C LEU A 415 -4.45 12.76 -12.65
N MET A 416 -4.39 14.04 -13.00
CA MET A 416 -3.51 14.99 -12.30
C MET A 416 -3.90 15.16 -10.83
N ALA A 417 -5.20 15.24 -10.53
CA ALA A 417 -5.68 15.27 -9.15
C ALA A 417 -5.17 14.07 -8.37
N LEU A 418 -5.42 12.86 -8.90
CA LEU A 418 -4.95 11.63 -8.27
C LEU A 418 -3.43 11.65 -8.11
N ASN A 419 -2.66 11.96 -9.15
CA ASN A 419 -1.20 11.99 -9.06
C ASN A 419 -0.70 12.92 -7.95
N GLU A 420 -1.21 14.16 -7.86
CA GLU A 420 -0.81 15.10 -6.79
C GLU A 420 -1.21 14.60 -5.39
N LEU A 421 -2.37 13.95 -5.28
CA LEU A 421 -2.79 13.31 -4.03
C LEU A 421 -1.84 12.18 -3.64
N PHE A 422 -1.51 11.33 -4.60
CA PHE A 422 -0.68 10.16 -4.38
C PHE A 422 0.78 10.54 -4.16
N ASP A 423 1.28 11.63 -4.73
CA ASP A 423 2.57 12.20 -4.36
C ASP A 423 2.58 12.61 -2.88
N SER A 424 1.53 13.33 -2.45
CA SER A 424 1.38 13.81 -1.06
C SER A 424 1.31 12.63 -0.07
N LEU A 425 0.60 11.58 -0.46
CA LEU A 425 0.45 10.33 0.29
C LEU A 425 1.71 9.45 0.23
N GLY A 426 2.46 9.47 -0.88
CA GLY A 426 3.72 8.76 -1.05
C GLY A 426 4.81 9.30 -0.12
N VAL A 427 4.81 10.61 0.13
CA VAL A 427 5.66 11.23 1.17
C VAL A 427 5.37 10.63 2.55
N VAL A 428 4.10 10.39 2.90
CA VAL A 428 3.73 9.76 4.17
C VAL A 428 4.34 8.36 4.27
N ASN A 429 4.19 7.53 3.22
CA ASN A 429 4.71 6.17 3.24
C ASN A 429 6.25 6.13 3.38
N ARG A 430 6.96 7.10 2.80
CA ARG A 430 8.42 7.20 2.90
C ARG A 430 8.88 7.79 4.24
N ALA A 431 8.14 8.75 4.78
CA ALA A 431 8.54 9.46 5.99
C ALA A 431 8.29 8.65 7.27
N LEU A 432 7.31 7.75 7.25
CA LEU A 432 7.00 6.87 8.37
C LEU A 432 8.01 5.72 8.46
N THR A 433 8.95 5.87 9.38
CA THR A 433 10.02 4.90 9.67
C THR A 433 9.56 3.83 10.67
N THR A 434 8.43 4.07 11.33
CA THR A 434 7.85 3.09 12.25
C THR A 434 6.92 2.13 11.50
N PRO A 435 7.14 0.80 11.56
CA PRO A 435 6.35 -0.20 10.84
C PRO A 435 4.97 -0.40 11.49
N ARG A 436 4.07 0.56 11.28
CA ARG A 436 2.73 0.63 11.87
C ARG A 436 1.61 0.72 10.85
N SER A 437 1.23 -0.43 10.32
CA SER A 437 0.00 -0.51 9.54
C SER A 437 -1.20 0.02 10.35
N LEU A 438 -2.02 0.88 9.75
CA LEU A 438 -3.31 1.30 10.32
C LEU A 438 -4.25 0.11 10.53
N VAL A 439 -4.17 -0.90 9.66
CA VAL A 439 -4.91 -2.16 9.80
C VAL A 439 -4.54 -2.86 11.11
N MET A 440 -3.24 -2.95 11.40
CA MET A 440 -2.73 -3.57 12.62
C MET A 440 -3.20 -2.82 13.87
N LEU A 441 -3.13 -1.49 13.85
CA LEU A 441 -3.61 -0.67 14.96
C LEU A 441 -5.10 -0.92 15.23
N ALA A 442 -5.91 -0.95 14.17
CA ALA A 442 -7.35 -1.16 14.27
C ALA A 442 -7.73 -2.57 14.77
N LEU A 443 -6.96 -3.60 14.39
CA LEU A 443 -7.21 -4.98 14.81
C LEU A 443 -6.87 -5.21 16.29
N TYR A 444 -5.69 -4.76 16.73
CA TYR A 444 -5.13 -5.18 18.01
C TYR A 444 -5.38 -4.20 19.16
N ASN A 445 -5.77 -2.95 18.87
CA ASN A 445 -5.96 -1.90 19.87
C ASN A 445 -4.80 -1.82 20.89
N GLN A 446 -3.58 -2.19 20.47
CA GLN A 446 -2.44 -2.25 21.36
C GLN A 446 -1.82 -0.87 21.50
N PRO A 447 -1.46 -0.46 22.73
CA PRO A 447 -0.73 0.78 22.94
C PRO A 447 0.58 0.73 22.16
N VAL A 448 0.82 1.82 21.46
CA VAL A 448 1.94 2.00 20.55
C VAL A 448 3.27 1.76 21.26
N LEU A 449 4.09 0.84 20.77
CA LEU A 449 5.40 0.50 21.38
C LEU A 449 6.46 1.62 21.26
N ALA A 450 6.29 2.62 20.37
CA ALA A 450 7.16 3.80 20.30
C ALA A 450 6.46 5.04 19.68
N PRO A 451 6.31 6.21 20.31
CA PRO A 451 5.58 7.33 19.67
C PRO A 451 6.19 7.75 18.32
N LEU A 452 5.38 8.34 17.41
CA LEU A 452 5.92 8.97 16.20
C LEU A 452 6.98 10.01 16.58
N THR A 453 8.06 10.05 15.79
CA THR A 453 9.10 11.06 15.94
C THR A 453 8.56 12.45 15.62
N TYR A 454 9.20 13.48 16.15
CA TYR A 454 8.85 14.87 15.82
C TYR A 454 8.92 15.16 14.31
N ALA A 455 9.88 14.54 13.60
CA ALA A 455 10.03 14.68 12.16
C ALA A 455 8.84 14.07 11.41
N GLU A 456 8.42 12.85 11.76
CA GLU A 456 7.23 12.20 11.19
C GLU A 456 5.97 13.03 11.43
N VAL A 457 5.77 13.52 12.65
CA VAL A 457 4.62 14.39 12.98
C VAL A 457 4.63 15.68 12.16
N HIS A 458 5.80 16.29 11.96
CA HIS A 458 5.91 17.49 11.15
C HIS A 458 5.57 17.22 9.68
N VAL A 459 6.10 16.15 9.09
CA VAL A 459 5.78 15.76 7.71
C VAL A 459 4.28 15.50 7.55
N LEU A 460 3.67 14.74 8.45
CA LEU A 460 2.22 14.48 8.42
C LEU A 460 1.39 15.76 8.50
N ARG A 461 1.80 16.75 9.31
CA ARG A 461 1.12 18.07 9.39
C ARG A 461 1.26 18.89 8.11
N VAL A 462 2.41 18.81 7.44
CA VAL A 462 2.62 19.44 6.13
C VAL A 462 1.71 18.77 5.10
N CYS A 463 1.78 17.44 4.97
CA CYS A 463 0.91 16.69 4.06
C CYS A 463 -0.58 16.97 4.32
N ARG A 464 -0.99 17.08 5.58
CA ARG A 464 -2.36 17.47 5.94
C ARG A 464 -2.73 18.86 5.41
N THR A 465 -1.85 19.84 5.58
CA THR A 465 -2.05 21.21 5.10
C THR A 465 -2.14 21.26 3.57
N ASP A 466 -1.35 20.43 2.89
CA ASP A 466 -1.40 20.30 1.44
C ASP A 466 -2.72 19.68 0.97
N LEU A 467 -3.22 18.66 1.68
CA LEU A 467 -4.54 18.09 1.41
C LEU A 467 -5.68 19.11 1.57
N ASP A 468 -5.64 19.97 2.58
CA ASP A 468 -6.66 21.02 2.78
C ASP A 468 -6.71 21.99 1.59
N ARG A 469 -5.57 22.22 0.92
CA ARG A 469 -5.48 23.05 -0.30
C ARG A 469 -5.86 22.24 -1.55
N TRP A 470 -5.55 20.95 -1.57
CA TRP A 470 -5.75 20.04 -2.70
C TRP A 470 -7.22 19.91 -3.08
N CYS A 471 -8.13 19.70 -2.10
CA CYS A 471 -9.52 19.39 -2.41
C CYS A 471 -10.28 20.54 -3.09
N PRO A 472 -10.26 21.78 -2.56
CA PRO A 472 -10.91 22.92 -3.22
C PRO A 472 -10.34 23.19 -4.61
N LYS A 473 -9.01 23.04 -4.78
CA LYS A 473 -8.32 23.19 -6.06
C LYS A 473 -8.88 22.22 -7.09
N TRP A 474 -8.91 20.92 -6.80
CA TRP A 474 -9.33 19.93 -7.78
C TRP A 474 -10.84 19.86 -8.01
N GLN A 475 -11.65 20.19 -7.00
CA GLN A 475 -13.08 20.42 -7.22
C GLN A 475 -13.31 21.58 -8.20
N TYR A 476 -12.59 22.70 -8.03
CA TYR A 476 -12.67 23.82 -8.96
C TYR A 476 -12.19 23.44 -10.37
N GLU A 477 -11.05 22.77 -10.50
CA GLU A 477 -10.53 22.35 -11.80
C GLU A 477 -11.48 21.40 -12.53
N ILE A 478 -12.07 20.41 -11.84
CA ILE A 478 -13.05 19.50 -12.46
C ILE A 478 -14.33 20.23 -12.85
N GLN A 479 -14.81 21.14 -12.00
CA GLN A 479 -16.02 21.92 -12.28
C GLN A 479 -15.85 22.82 -13.52
N ASN A 480 -14.64 23.34 -13.76
CA ASN A 480 -14.35 24.29 -14.84
C ASN A 480 -13.65 23.66 -16.06
N ALA A 481 -13.24 22.39 -15.99
CA ALA A 481 -12.59 21.70 -17.09
C ALA A 481 -13.48 21.60 -18.34
N ASP A 482 -12.88 21.72 -19.53
CA ASP A 482 -13.55 21.36 -20.78
C ASP A 482 -13.94 19.87 -20.76
N ALA A 483 -15.09 19.51 -21.33
CA ALA A 483 -15.56 18.12 -21.36
C ALA A 483 -14.54 17.15 -21.99
N VAL A 484 -13.70 17.63 -22.92
CA VAL A 484 -12.62 16.85 -23.56
C VAL A 484 -11.50 16.49 -22.58
N LYS A 485 -11.32 17.26 -21.51
CA LYS A 485 -10.30 17.02 -20.46
C LYS A 485 -10.83 16.14 -19.31
N LEU A 486 -12.11 15.77 -19.35
CA LEU A 486 -12.74 14.87 -18.40
C LEU A 486 -12.86 13.47 -19.02
N PRO A 487 -12.82 12.40 -18.21
CA PRO A 487 -13.13 11.05 -18.68
C PRO A 487 -14.44 11.03 -19.48
N THR A 488 -14.40 10.47 -20.69
CA THR A 488 -15.57 10.41 -21.58
C THR A 488 -16.71 9.63 -20.95
N GLY A 489 -17.92 10.21 -20.96
CA GLY A 489 -19.14 9.56 -20.47
C GLY A 489 -19.37 9.68 -18.95
N SER A 490 -18.43 10.24 -18.18
CA SER A 490 -18.62 10.46 -16.75
C SER A 490 -19.29 11.80 -16.46
N ASP A 491 -20.27 11.78 -15.56
CA ASP A 491 -20.88 13.00 -15.03
C ASP A 491 -19.86 13.79 -14.17
N ARG A 492 -19.90 15.13 -14.23
CA ARG A 492 -19.00 15.99 -13.44
C ARG A 492 -19.21 15.78 -11.96
N ASP A 493 -20.48 15.67 -11.54
CA ASP A 493 -20.82 15.44 -10.15
C ASP A 493 -20.25 14.10 -9.65
N PHE A 494 -20.26 13.07 -10.49
CA PHE A 494 -19.63 11.80 -10.19
C PHE A 494 -18.11 11.96 -9.97
N LEU A 495 -17.40 12.65 -10.87
CA LEU A 495 -15.96 12.88 -10.73
C LEU A 495 -15.61 13.70 -9.48
N ILE A 496 -16.41 14.72 -9.17
CA ILE A 496 -16.26 15.54 -7.95
C ILE A 496 -16.47 14.69 -6.70
N ASN A 497 -17.51 13.86 -6.68
CA ASN A 497 -17.77 12.96 -5.57
C ASN A 497 -16.63 11.93 -5.39
N LEU A 498 -16.06 11.45 -6.51
CA LEU A 498 -14.97 10.49 -6.50
C LEU A 498 -13.66 11.13 -5.98
N VAL A 499 -13.32 12.34 -6.44
CA VAL A 499 -12.20 13.13 -5.90
C VAL A 499 -12.40 13.45 -4.43
N GLY A 500 -13.63 13.79 -4.02
CA GLY A 500 -13.99 13.96 -2.62
C GLY A 500 -13.76 12.70 -1.79
N LEU A 501 -14.10 11.51 -2.33
CA LEU A 501 -13.83 10.24 -1.67
C LEU A 501 -12.33 10.01 -1.45
N TYR A 502 -11.52 10.19 -2.50
CA TYR A 502 -10.07 10.08 -2.39
C TYR A 502 -9.49 11.06 -1.35
N TYR A 503 -9.96 12.31 -1.34
CA TYR A 503 -9.58 13.29 -0.33
C TYR A 503 -9.92 12.85 1.09
N HIS A 504 -11.15 12.43 1.35
CA HIS A 504 -11.56 12.02 2.70
C HIS A 504 -10.81 10.77 3.17
N VAL A 505 -10.48 9.85 2.27
CA VAL A 505 -9.63 8.70 2.58
C VAL A 505 -8.22 9.15 2.94
N ALA A 506 -7.61 10.04 2.15
CA ALA A 506 -6.28 10.57 2.41
C ALA A 506 -6.22 11.34 3.74
N LEU A 507 -7.21 12.21 3.97
CA LEU A 507 -7.31 13.01 5.19
C LEU A 507 -7.47 12.12 6.43
N PHE A 508 -8.36 11.13 6.36
CA PHE A 508 -8.55 10.15 7.43
C PHE A 508 -7.25 9.40 7.75
N VAL A 509 -6.54 8.91 6.73
CA VAL A 509 -5.26 8.22 6.91
C VAL A 509 -4.24 9.11 7.62
N ILE A 510 -4.08 10.36 7.18
CA ILE A 510 -3.11 11.28 7.80
C ILE A 510 -3.48 11.60 9.25
N ASP A 511 -4.75 11.90 9.51
CA ASP A 511 -5.24 12.17 10.87
C ASP A 511 -5.10 10.92 11.77
N ALA A 512 -5.28 9.71 11.22
CA ALA A 512 -5.07 8.45 11.94
C ALA A 512 -3.60 8.25 12.36
N TYR A 513 -2.65 8.65 11.52
CA TYR A 513 -1.23 8.65 11.89
C TYR A 513 -0.90 9.76 12.87
N LEU A 514 -1.38 10.99 12.67
CA LEU A 514 -1.18 12.10 13.62
C LEU A 514 -1.71 11.78 15.02
N ASN A 515 -2.82 11.05 15.10
CA ASN A 515 -3.39 10.57 16.36
C ASN A 515 -2.53 9.50 17.08
N GLN A 516 -1.50 8.96 16.43
CA GLN A 516 -0.49 8.11 17.07
C GLN A 516 0.74 8.89 17.56
N GLY A 517 0.76 10.21 17.36
CA GLY A 517 1.85 11.07 17.78
C GLY A 517 1.88 11.35 19.29
N PRO A 518 2.90 12.09 19.76
CA PRO A 518 3.04 12.48 21.17
C PRO A 518 1.89 13.36 21.69
N GLN A 519 1.20 14.06 20.78
CA GLN A 519 0.06 14.94 21.05
C GLN A 519 -1.11 14.48 20.17
N PRO A 520 -1.82 13.41 20.56
CA PRO A 520 -2.92 12.88 19.77
C PRO A 520 -4.06 13.89 19.69
N ASP A 521 -4.58 14.11 18.48
CA ASP A 521 -5.79 14.90 18.24
C ASP A 521 -6.95 13.96 17.90
N THR A 522 -7.48 13.30 18.93
CA THR A 522 -8.57 12.33 18.80
C THR A 522 -9.82 12.95 18.20
N GLN A 523 -10.09 14.23 18.50
CA GLN A 523 -11.27 14.92 17.98
C GLN A 523 -11.18 15.09 16.46
N GLN A 524 -10.02 15.51 15.96
CA GLN A 524 -9.78 15.66 14.53
C GLN A 524 -9.82 14.31 13.81
N TYR A 525 -9.22 13.27 14.39
CA TYR A 525 -9.27 11.91 13.86
C TYR A 525 -10.70 11.34 13.79
N GLU A 526 -11.49 11.51 14.84
CA GLU A 526 -12.90 11.10 14.82
C GLU A 526 -13.73 11.92 13.82
N ALA A 527 -13.43 13.21 13.66
CA ALA A 527 -14.11 14.06 12.68
C ALA A 527 -13.88 13.58 11.25
N SER A 528 -12.62 13.35 10.84
CA SER A 528 -12.32 12.84 9.51
C SER A 528 -12.85 11.42 9.29
N ALA A 529 -12.89 10.58 10.33
CA ALA A 529 -13.54 9.27 10.27
C ALA A 529 -15.05 9.38 10.01
N ARG A 530 -15.77 10.27 10.72
CA ARG A 530 -17.21 10.53 10.48
C ARG A 530 -17.47 11.05 9.08
N ASP A 531 -16.65 11.98 8.60
CA ASP A 531 -16.80 12.55 7.26
C ASP A 531 -16.66 11.48 6.18
N LEU A 532 -15.66 10.58 6.32
CA LEU A 532 -15.50 9.44 5.42
C LEU A 532 -16.71 8.50 5.50
N LEU A 533 -17.19 8.14 6.70
CA LEU A 533 -18.35 7.26 6.86
C LEU A 533 -19.64 7.87 6.32
N ASN A 534 -19.86 9.17 6.51
CA ASN A 534 -20.99 9.89 5.94
C ASN A 534 -21.01 9.78 4.42
N LEU A 535 -19.84 9.88 3.79
CA LEU A 535 -19.71 9.72 2.35
C LEU A 535 -19.99 8.28 1.91
N VAL A 536 -19.41 7.30 2.61
CA VAL A 536 -19.55 5.86 2.34
C VAL A 536 -21.01 5.42 2.48
N VAL A 537 -21.62 5.68 3.63
CA VAL A 537 -22.98 5.25 3.99
C VAL A 537 -24.04 6.08 3.27
N GLY A 538 -23.74 7.35 2.98
CA GLY A 538 -24.68 8.29 2.38
C GLY A 538 -24.69 8.21 0.85
N LYS A 539 -23.57 8.56 0.21
CA LYS A 539 -23.52 8.75 -1.25
C LYS A 539 -23.18 7.48 -2.03
N TRP A 540 -22.43 6.56 -1.43
CA TRP A 540 -21.81 5.45 -2.16
C TRP A 540 -22.24 4.05 -1.69
N ALA A 541 -23.26 3.96 -0.83
CA ALA A 541 -23.70 2.69 -0.25
C ALA A 541 -23.97 1.62 -1.32
N ASP A 542 -24.67 1.97 -2.39
CA ASP A 542 -25.06 1.02 -3.45
C ASP A 542 -23.88 0.53 -4.30
N SER A 543 -22.76 1.25 -4.26
CA SER A 543 -21.58 0.99 -5.09
C SER A 543 -20.39 0.43 -4.30
N LEU A 544 -20.57 0.15 -3.00
CA LEU A 544 -19.47 -0.29 -2.14
C LEU A 544 -18.78 -1.57 -2.67
N HIS A 545 -19.55 -2.45 -3.30
CA HIS A 545 -19.04 -3.65 -3.95
C HIS A 545 -18.02 -3.35 -5.04
N MET A 546 -18.09 -2.17 -5.66
CA MET A 546 -17.20 -1.70 -6.71
C MET A 546 -16.04 -0.87 -6.19
N TRP A 547 -15.72 -0.92 -4.90
CA TRP A 547 -14.61 -0.13 -4.36
C TRP A 547 -13.28 -0.91 -4.36
N PRO A 548 -12.13 -0.24 -4.64
CA PRO A 548 -10.81 -0.77 -4.35
C PRO A 548 -10.65 -1.15 -2.88
N LYS A 549 -9.76 -2.10 -2.60
CA LYS A 549 -9.44 -2.53 -1.23
C LYS A 549 -9.07 -1.35 -0.32
N LEU A 550 -8.31 -0.37 -0.84
CA LEU A 550 -7.93 0.84 -0.12
C LEU A 550 -9.13 1.52 0.56
N PHE A 551 -10.20 1.76 -0.19
CA PHE A 551 -11.36 2.48 0.34
C PHE A 551 -12.16 1.64 1.32
N LEU A 552 -12.32 0.35 1.04
CA LEU A 552 -13.01 -0.58 1.95
C LEU A 552 -12.30 -0.67 3.30
N HIS A 553 -10.97 -0.82 3.28
CA HIS A 553 -10.17 -0.87 4.50
C HIS A 553 -10.20 0.45 5.25
N SER A 554 -9.99 1.59 4.58
CA SER A 554 -10.06 2.91 5.23
C SER A 554 -11.42 3.16 5.87
N ALA A 555 -12.52 2.81 5.19
CA ALA A 555 -13.86 2.98 5.73
C ALA A 555 -14.18 2.02 6.88
N LEU A 556 -13.68 0.77 6.86
CA LEU A 556 -13.77 -0.15 8.01
C LEU A 556 -12.99 0.37 9.22
N ILE A 557 -11.77 0.88 9.01
CA ILE A 557 -10.96 1.49 10.07
C ILE A 557 -11.65 2.75 10.60
N ALA A 558 -12.26 3.57 9.74
CA ALA A 558 -13.06 4.72 10.16
C ALA A 558 -14.27 4.30 11.01
N ALA A 559 -14.98 3.22 10.65
CA ALA A 559 -16.07 2.67 11.47
C ALA A 559 -15.58 2.19 12.85
N LEU A 560 -14.34 1.69 12.93
CA LEU A 560 -13.68 1.35 14.19
C LEU A 560 -13.14 2.59 14.94
N ALA A 561 -12.93 3.72 14.29
CA ALA A 561 -12.52 4.95 14.95
C ALA A 561 -13.69 5.64 15.67
N VAL A 562 -14.88 5.58 15.08
CA VAL A 562 -16.07 6.30 15.55
C VAL A 562 -16.79 5.54 16.67
N SER A 563 -17.42 6.28 17.60
CA SER A 563 -18.20 5.68 18.70
C SER A 563 -19.25 4.70 18.16
N PRO A 564 -19.36 3.48 18.72
CA PRO A 564 -20.32 2.48 18.26
C PRO A 564 -21.79 2.88 18.51
N GLU A 565 -22.03 3.91 19.33
CA GLU A 565 -23.36 4.49 19.57
C GLU A 565 -23.84 5.35 18.39
N GLU A 566 -22.91 5.80 17.53
CA GLU A 566 -23.24 6.67 16.43
C GLU A 566 -24.05 5.92 15.35
N PRO A 567 -25.22 6.43 14.90
CA PRO A 567 -26.06 5.75 13.92
C PRO A 567 -25.33 5.41 12.61
N LEU A 568 -24.32 6.19 12.25
CA LEU A 568 -23.48 5.95 11.08
C LEU A 568 -22.73 4.61 11.18
N VAL A 569 -22.20 4.26 12.35
CA VAL A 569 -21.45 3.02 12.55
C VAL A 569 -22.36 1.82 12.36
N ARG A 570 -23.61 1.88 12.83
CA ARG A 570 -24.59 0.79 12.60
C ARG A 570 -24.93 0.62 11.12
N ARG A 571 -25.17 1.72 10.41
CA ARG A 571 -25.43 1.67 8.96
C ARG A 571 -24.21 1.17 8.19
N ALA A 572 -23.00 1.60 8.58
CA ALA A 572 -21.75 1.10 8.01
C ALA A 572 -21.58 -0.39 8.28
N HIS A 573 -21.84 -0.86 9.50
CA HIS A 573 -21.83 -2.28 9.85
C HIS A 573 -22.77 -3.08 8.94
N ASP A 574 -24.04 -2.68 8.80
CA ASP A 574 -25.02 -3.41 7.99
C ASP A 574 -24.59 -3.45 6.53
N LEU A 575 -24.02 -2.34 6.03
CA LEU A 575 -23.46 -2.25 4.70
C LEU A 575 -22.24 -3.17 4.52
N PHE A 576 -21.29 -3.20 5.46
CA PHE A 576 -20.11 -4.06 5.36
C PHE A 576 -20.43 -5.54 5.51
N VAL A 577 -21.44 -5.89 6.32
CA VAL A 577 -21.95 -7.26 6.41
C VAL A 577 -22.54 -7.71 5.08
N SER A 578 -23.26 -6.85 4.36
CA SER A 578 -23.83 -7.19 3.05
C SER A 578 -22.74 -7.44 1.99
N VAL A 579 -21.58 -6.81 2.12
CA VAL A 579 -20.41 -7.00 1.24
C VAL A 579 -19.34 -7.95 1.79
N SER A 580 -19.61 -8.64 2.89
CA SER A 580 -18.62 -9.44 3.63
C SER A 580 -17.92 -10.50 2.79
N ASN A 581 -18.63 -11.12 1.83
CA ASN A 581 -18.08 -12.13 0.92
C ASN A 581 -16.95 -11.59 0.02
N MET A 582 -16.89 -10.27 -0.20
CA MET A 582 -15.83 -9.62 -0.99
C MET A 582 -14.63 -9.19 -0.14
N LEU A 583 -14.79 -9.15 1.18
CA LEU A 583 -13.71 -8.83 2.09
C LEU A 583 -12.86 -10.08 2.31
N HIS A 584 -11.67 -10.12 1.71
CA HIS A 584 -10.68 -11.16 1.95
C HIS A 584 -9.61 -10.70 2.94
N THR A 585 -8.94 -11.65 3.61
CA THR A 585 -7.74 -11.43 4.45
C THR A 585 -7.97 -10.43 5.61
N SER A 586 -7.31 -9.27 5.58
CA SER A 586 -7.44 -8.23 6.59
C SER A 586 -8.82 -7.60 6.66
N GLY A 587 -9.54 -7.52 5.53
CA GLY A 587 -10.88 -6.93 5.48
C GLY A 587 -11.89 -7.71 6.33
N SER A 588 -11.83 -9.05 6.26
CA SER A 588 -12.71 -9.93 7.04
C SER A 588 -12.42 -9.80 8.54
N LYS A 589 -11.14 -9.68 8.93
CA LYS A 589 -10.73 -9.46 10.32
C LYS A 589 -11.20 -8.10 10.85
N LEU A 590 -11.10 -7.04 10.06
CA LEU A 590 -11.59 -5.71 10.42
C LEU A 590 -13.11 -5.70 10.58
N LEU A 591 -13.83 -6.37 9.67
CA LEU A 591 -15.29 -6.53 9.79
C LEU A 591 -15.66 -7.32 11.03
N GLN A 592 -15.00 -8.44 11.30
CA GLN A 592 -15.22 -9.21 12.52
C GLN A 592 -15.03 -8.33 13.76
N ARG A 593 -13.98 -7.52 13.78
CA ARG A 593 -13.71 -6.58 14.88
C ARG A 593 -14.82 -5.54 15.05
N LEU A 594 -15.35 -5.03 13.94
CA LEU A 594 -16.49 -4.11 13.95
C LEU A 594 -17.74 -4.78 14.50
N VAL A 595 -18.03 -6.01 14.08
CA VAL A 595 -19.15 -6.82 14.57
C VAL A 595 -19.04 -7.05 16.08
N GLU A 596 -17.88 -7.49 16.58
CA GLU A 596 -17.62 -7.68 18.01
C GLU A 596 -17.85 -6.38 18.81
N ARG A 597 -17.37 -5.25 18.29
CA ARG A 597 -17.54 -3.93 18.91
C ARG A 597 -19.02 -3.51 18.96
N CYS A 598 -19.78 -3.73 17.90
CA CYS A 598 -21.21 -3.43 17.87
C CYS A 598 -22.02 -4.37 18.79
N GLN A 599 -21.63 -5.64 18.91
CA GLN A 599 -22.30 -6.61 19.79
C GLN A 599 -22.03 -6.33 21.27
N ALA A 600 -20.80 -5.96 21.64
CA ALA A 600 -20.44 -5.64 23.03
C ALA A 600 -21.32 -4.54 23.65
N GLN A 601 -21.84 -3.63 22.82
CA GLN A 601 -22.71 -2.52 23.24
C GLN A 601 -24.18 -2.93 23.47
N GLN A 602 -24.64 -4.04 22.88
CA GLN A 602 -26.04 -4.47 23.01
C GLN A 602 -26.34 -5.13 24.37
N GLY A 603 -25.33 -5.30 25.22
CA GLY A 603 -25.44 -6.01 26.49
C GLY A 603 -25.81 -7.49 26.32
N PRO A 604 -25.96 -8.27 27.40
CA PRO A 604 -26.24 -9.72 27.33
C PRO A 604 -27.65 -10.08 26.82
N ARG A 605 -28.37 -9.18 26.14
CA ARG A 605 -29.74 -9.40 25.67
C ARG A 605 -29.75 -9.74 24.18
N SER A 606 -29.85 -11.04 23.91
CA SER A 606 -30.04 -11.66 22.58
C SER A 606 -28.80 -11.68 21.68
N ALA A 607 -28.06 -12.79 21.73
CA ALA A 607 -27.06 -13.12 20.72
C ALA A 607 -27.75 -13.31 19.37
N VAL A 608 -27.60 -12.34 18.47
CA VAL A 608 -27.94 -12.52 17.05
C VAL A 608 -26.96 -13.55 16.49
N GLN A 609 -27.45 -14.74 16.15
CA GLN A 609 -26.66 -15.72 15.42
C GLN A 609 -26.32 -15.13 14.04
N LEU A 610 -25.03 -14.88 13.79
CA LEU A 610 -24.54 -14.47 12.47
C LEU A 610 -24.91 -15.56 11.45
N PRO A 611 -25.43 -15.20 10.26
CA PRO A 611 -25.85 -16.17 9.25
C PRO A 611 -24.70 -16.92 8.56
N MET A 612 -23.45 -16.80 9.02
CA MET A 612 -22.33 -17.59 8.53
C MET A 612 -21.42 -18.03 9.68
N VAL A 613 -21.04 -19.32 9.66
CA VAL A 613 -19.90 -19.83 10.43
C VAL A 613 -18.66 -19.18 9.82
N PHE A 614 -18.21 -18.06 10.38
CA PHE A 614 -16.85 -17.58 10.15
C PHE A 614 -15.94 -18.73 10.55
N THR A 615 -15.24 -19.34 9.60
CA THR A 615 -14.17 -20.27 9.94
C THR A 615 -13.08 -19.40 10.56
N PRO A 616 -12.81 -19.51 11.88
CA PRO A 616 -11.75 -18.73 12.49
C PRO A 616 -10.46 -19.10 11.75
N ILE A 617 -9.88 -18.13 11.05
CA ILE A 617 -8.55 -18.28 10.48
C ILE A 617 -7.63 -18.40 11.69
N PRO A 618 -6.92 -19.53 11.89
CA PRO A 618 -6.08 -19.71 13.06
C PRO A 618 -5.09 -18.55 13.19
N ASP A 619 -4.77 -18.18 14.43
CA ASP A 619 -3.73 -17.19 14.75
C ASP A 619 -2.38 -17.70 14.21
N ILE A 620 -2.08 -17.36 12.95
CA ILE A 620 -0.78 -17.58 12.33
C ILE A 620 0.14 -16.48 12.86
N ASP A 621 1.28 -16.89 13.38
CA ASP A 621 2.35 -16.02 13.86
C ASP A 621 2.74 -15.00 12.78
N MET A 622 2.45 -13.71 13.01
CA MET A 622 2.42 -12.71 11.93
C MET A 622 3.80 -12.25 11.46
N ALA A 623 4.86 -12.52 12.21
CA ALA A 623 6.22 -12.39 11.71
C ALA A 623 6.46 -13.31 10.49
N MET A 624 5.70 -14.41 10.36
CA MET A 624 5.74 -15.32 9.21
C MET A 624 4.62 -15.06 8.18
N ALA A 625 3.45 -14.56 8.59
CA ALA A 625 2.36 -14.24 7.65
C ALA A 625 2.71 -13.09 6.68
N TYR A 626 3.59 -12.16 7.08
CA TYR A 626 4.06 -11.05 6.23
C TYR A 626 5.28 -11.39 5.37
N THR A 627 6.09 -12.40 5.71
CA THR A 627 7.15 -12.93 4.82
C THR A 627 6.62 -13.87 3.73
N GLY A 628 5.35 -14.27 3.80
CA GLY A 628 4.49 -14.40 2.62
C GLY A 628 4.81 -15.49 1.60
N SER A 629 5.59 -16.53 1.90
CA SER A 629 5.91 -17.58 0.92
C SER A 629 4.90 -18.73 0.86
N ASP A 630 4.37 -19.21 1.98
CA ASP A 630 4.02 -20.63 1.99
C ASP A 630 2.72 -21.01 1.29
N SER A 631 1.63 -20.23 1.33
CA SER A 631 0.38 -20.69 0.71
C SER A 631 0.38 -20.57 -0.83
N PHE A 632 0.82 -19.43 -1.36
CA PHE A 632 0.88 -19.23 -2.82
C PHE A 632 1.97 -20.07 -3.47
N TRP A 633 3.16 -20.18 -2.86
CA TRP A 633 4.21 -21.05 -3.40
C TRP A 633 3.95 -22.52 -3.12
N SER A 634 3.22 -22.91 -2.07
CA SER A 634 2.70 -24.29 -1.92
C SER A 634 1.83 -24.67 -3.11
N ASP A 635 0.86 -23.80 -3.43
CA ASP A 635 -0.11 -24.06 -4.49
C ASP A 635 0.55 -23.98 -5.88
N LEU A 636 1.41 -22.99 -6.09
CA LEU A 636 2.19 -22.84 -7.33
C LEU A 636 3.23 -23.95 -7.49
N SER A 637 3.93 -24.37 -6.42
CA SER A 637 4.87 -25.50 -6.45
C SER A 637 4.16 -26.83 -6.69
N GLY A 638 2.98 -27.01 -6.08
CA GLY A 638 2.11 -28.16 -6.33
C GLY A 638 1.64 -28.21 -7.78
N MET A 639 1.27 -27.06 -8.37
CA MET A 639 0.90 -26.96 -9.79
C MET A 639 2.09 -27.10 -10.76
N LEU A 640 3.27 -26.60 -10.38
CA LEU A 640 4.50 -26.71 -11.17
C LEU A 640 5.22 -28.06 -10.99
N GLY A 641 4.70 -28.95 -10.13
CA GLY A 641 5.28 -30.27 -9.88
C GLY A 641 6.63 -30.25 -9.15
N LEU A 642 6.92 -29.18 -8.40
CA LEU A 642 8.15 -29.08 -7.62
C LEU A 642 8.04 -29.95 -6.35
N PRO A 643 9.11 -30.67 -5.96
CA PRO A 643 9.07 -31.56 -4.81
C PRO A 643 8.83 -30.76 -3.52
N GLN A 644 7.68 -30.97 -2.88
CA GLN A 644 7.42 -30.45 -1.54
C GLN A 644 8.34 -31.17 -0.55
N GLY A 645 9.19 -30.42 0.17
CA GLY A 645 9.95 -30.98 1.29
C GLY A 645 9.01 -31.60 2.31
N GLU A 646 9.37 -32.76 2.87
CA GLU A 646 8.54 -33.56 3.78
C GLU A 646 7.89 -32.69 4.88
N VAL A 647 6.61 -32.38 4.71
CA VAL A 647 5.78 -31.75 5.74
C VAL A 647 5.41 -32.82 6.75
N LEU A 648 5.76 -32.60 8.01
CA LEU A 648 5.43 -33.45 9.16
C LEU A 648 3.92 -33.76 9.20
N VAL A 649 3.59 -35.05 9.04
CA VAL A 649 2.23 -35.59 9.14
C VAL A 649 1.68 -35.33 10.56
N PRO A 650 0.48 -34.74 10.73
CA PRO A 650 -0.12 -34.57 12.05
C PRO A 650 -0.58 -35.92 12.61
N ALA A 651 -0.44 -36.09 13.92
CA ALA A 651 -0.92 -37.28 14.64
C ALA A 651 -2.44 -37.49 14.46
N PRO A 652 -2.92 -38.75 14.43
CA PRO A 652 -4.34 -39.05 14.23
C PRO A 652 -5.21 -38.56 15.41
N PRO A 653 -6.46 -38.16 15.14
CA PRO A 653 -7.35 -37.59 16.15
C PRO A 653 -7.78 -38.63 17.19
N ALA A 654 -7.93 -38.19 18.43
CA ALA A 654 -8.43 -38.99 19.54
C ALA A 654 -9.91 -39.39 19.33
N PRO A 655 -10.34 -40.58 19.81
CA PRO A 655 -11.70 -41.06 19.63
C PRO A 655 -12.73 -40.23 20.40
N PRO A 656 -13.98 -40.15 19.91
CA PRO A 656 -15.03 -39.33 20.51
C PRO A 656 -15.51 -39.89 21.87
N PRO A 657 -15.96 -39.03 22.79
CA PRO A 657 -16.53 -39.45 24.07
C PRO A 657 -17.92 -40.10 23.90
N PRO A 658 -18.34 -40.96 24.84
CA PRO A 658 -19.61 -41.69 24.75
C PRO A 658 -20.83 -40.77 24.95
N PRO A 659 -22.01 -41.16 24.42
CA PRO A 659 -23.19 -40.31 24.43
C PRO A 659 -23.82 -40.22 25.83
N HIS A 660 -24.04 -38.98 26.28
CA HIS A 660 -24.81 -38.71 27.49
C HIS A 660 -26.32 -38.83 27.23
N MET A 661 -27.00 -39.50 28.17
CA MET A 661 -28.44 -39.67 28.24
C MET A 661 -29.19 -38.34 28.35
N VAL A 662 -30.25 -38.21 27.55
CA VAL A 662 -31.26 -37.15 27.63
C VAL A 662 -32.29 -37.51 28.71
N PRO A 663 -32.67 -36.61 29.63
CA PRO A 663 -33.85 -36.79 30.44
C PRO A 663 -35.10 -36.26 29.73
N GLU A 664 -36.17 -37.05 29.83
CA GLU A 664 -37.54 -36.69 29.49
C GLU A 664 -38.04 -35.49 30.31
N GLN A 665 -38.72 -34.56 29.64
CA GLN A 665 -39.77 -33.65 30.11
C GLN A 665 -40.22 -32.86 28.88
N GLY A 666 -41.47 -32.52 28.61
CA GLY A 666 -42.72 -32.58 29.34
C GLY A 666 -43.71 -31.79 28.47
N SER A 667 -44.94 -32.26 28.40
CA SER A 667 -46.05 -31.75 27.59
C SER A 667 -46.50 -30.32 27.91
N GLY A 668 -46.95 -29.59 26.88
CA GLY A 668 -48.10 -28.67 26.98
C GLY A 668 -47.82 -27.18 26.73
N GLY A 669 -48.49 -26.61 25.73
CA GLY A 669 -48.56 -25.15 25.54
C GLY A 669 -49.09 -24.75 24.17
N GLU A 670 -50.38 -24.41 24.11
CA GLU A 670 -51.11 -23.91 22.93
C GLU A 670 -50.50 -22.63 22.34
N VAL A 671 -50.54 -22.48 21.01
CA VAL A 671 -50.15 -21.27 20.28
C VAL A 671 -51.40 -20.66 19.62
N PRO A 672 -51.70 -19.36 19.81
CA PRO A 672 -52.75 -18.68 19.05
C PRO A 672 -52.19 -18.02 17.78
N TRP A 673 -52.96 -18.15 16.69
CA TRP A 673 -52.75 -17.48 15.41
C TRP A 673 -52.82 -15.94 15.52
N PRO A 674 -52.00 -15.16 14.82
CA PRO A 674 -52.24 -13.73 14.66
C PRO A 674 -53.15 -13.44 13.47
N ARG A 675 -54.06 -12.50 13.75
CA ARG A 675 -55.10 -11.93 12.90
C ARG A 675 -54.53 -11.09 11.76
N GLN A 676 -55.23 -11.15 10.63
CA GLN A 676 -55.25 -10.13 9.60
C GLN A 676 -55.64 -8.77 10.17
N LEU A 677 -54.93 -7.71 9.76
CA LEU A 677 -55.43 -6.33 9.81
C LEU A 677 -55.08 -5.62 8.49
N SER A 678 -56.16 -5.21 7.84
CA SER A 678 -56.29 -4.31 6.70
C SER A 678 -56.04 -2.84 7.09
N GLY A 679 -55.54 -2.03 6.15
CA GLY A 679 -55.98 -0.62 6.04
C GLY A 679 -54.93 0.44 5.71
N TRP A 680 -55.21 1.18 4.63
CA TRP A 680 -54.90 2.61 4.36
C TRP A 680 -53.62 3.03 3.61
N ASN A 681 -53.75 2.99 2.28
CA ASN A 681 -53.75 4.11 1.31
C ASN A 681 -53.00 5.43 1.59
N SER A 682 -52.02 5.66 0.70
CA SER A 682 -51.86 6.80 -0.24
C SER A 682 -51.82 8.25 0.29
N GLY A 683 -50.64 8.87 0.18
CA GLY A 683 -50.45 10.32 0.13
C GLY A 683 -49.40 10.68 -0.92
N VAL A 684 -49.83 10.87 -2.17
CA VAL A 684 -49.00 11.39 -3.28
C VAL A 684 -49.02 12.91 -3.21
N GLY A 685 -47.89 13.52 -2.85
CA GLY A 685 -47.69 14.96 -2.88
C GLY A 685 -47.12 15.42 -4.22
N ARG A 686 -47.97 15.93 -5.11
CA ARG A 686 -47.61 16.74 -6.29
C ARG A 686 -47.08 18.09 -5.82
N MET A 687 -45.83 18.42 -6.12
CA MET A 687 -45.33 19.80 -6.06
C MET A 687 -45.57 20.48 -7.41
N GLY A 688 -46.47 21.46 -7.41
CA GLY A 688 -46.76 22.32 -8.54
C GLY A 688 -45.79 23.51 -8.60
N ARG A 689 -45.34 23.80 -9.82
CA ARG A 689 -44.76 25.09 -10.24
C ARG A 689 -45.79 26.20 -10.04
N ASN A 690 -45.35 27.35 -9.53
CA ASN A 690 -45.82 28.68 -9.95
C ASN A 690 -44.69 29.69 -9.73
N GLY A 691 -44.44 30.48 -10.77
CA GLY A 691 -43.45 31.56 -10.75
C GLY A 691 -44.05 32.93 -10.43
N SER A 692 -43.23 33.95 -10.71
CA SER A 692 -43.44 35.41 -10.67
C SER A 692 -43.23 36.11 -9.32
N LEU A 693 -41.99 36.53 -9.05
CA LEU A 693 -41.49 37.90 -9.20
C LEU A 693 -39.96 37.92 -9.03
#